data_AF-Q0V892-F1
#
_entry.id   AF-Q0V892-F1
#
_cell.length_a   1.000
_cell.length_b   1.000
_cell.length_c   1.000
_cell.angle_alpha   90.00
_cell.angle_beta   90.00
_cell.angle_gamma   90.00
#
_symmetry.space_group_name_H-M   'P 1'
#
loop_
_entity.id
_entity.type
_entity.pdbx_description
1 polymer ?
#
loop_
_entity_poly.entity_id
_entity_poly.type
_entity_poly.pdbx_seq_one_letter_code
_entity_poly.pdbx_strand_id
1 'polypeptide(L)'
;MTTAAERKYLNIRKRLDQLGYRQTLTVDCIPLVEKLFSDLVHTTESLQKSKLSAVKAEKESANFDFVLEPYKLENARLSKENNELYLELMKLREQSGQHIKELKTTLKKCARETADLKFLNNQYVHKLKLMEKESKAKNEKIQQLQEKNLQAVVETPGGKKRNIAFRRQRMQIDEPVPPSEISSYPVPQPDDPYIADLLHVADNRIQELQQEVCQLQEKLAMMESELRDYNKQIELREREIERLSIALDGGRSSDILSLETRNKANEKLIAHLNIQVDFLQQANKDLEKHIQELMETKETVTSEVVNLSNKNEKLCQELTEIDQLAQQLERHKEEVLKTADKELEEAKKEIKKKLSEMRNLEETMGKLQLELSLCHKEKERLSDELLIKSDLETVVHQLEQEKQRLNKKIESFAVTERELTVEIERMRLEHGIKRRDKSPSRLDTFLKGIEDERDFYKKELEKLQHIIQRRSCSRSHSTCEKTPVFKTLEKGDYDSDIHLITRERDELQRMLERFEKHMVDIQSNVKLLTAERDKLSVLYNEAQEELSALKQDSTQTTVSHNTISLIEKEKELALSDLRRIMAEKEALKDKLKHLQEMSVFGKSELEKTIEHLTCVNHQLENEKCELKSKIFIMKETMESLEKKAKFQAQKLSHVAGDSSHQKTEMNSLRLVNEQLQRSLEDYQHRLNMKRSELESAQAQVKILEEKIGKLHLRMTSQNEEAHVMKKTIGVIDKEKDILQETVDEKTEKIANLHENLASKEKTITQMKITVSEYESSLNHLKETLINRDREISSLRRQLDAAHKELDEVGRSKEMSFKENRRLQDDLATMARENQQISLELEAAV
;
A
#
# COMPACT_ATOMS: atom_id res chain seq x y z
N MET A 1 72.07 -50.02 61.92
CA MET A 1 71.04 -49.14 62.52
C MET A 1 70.80 -48.00 61.55
N THR A 2 69.55 -47.72 61.14
CA THR A 2 69.28 -46.61 60.21
C THR A 2 69.44 -45.26 60.89
N THR A 3 70.13 -44.31 60.26
CA THR A 3 70.34 -42.98 60.84
C THR A 3 69.03 -42.21 60.99
N ALA A 4 69.03 -41.15 61.81
CA ALA A 4 67.87 -40.28 61.96
C ALA A 4 67.50 -39.58 60.63
N ALA A 5 68.50 -39.29 59.79
CA ALA A 5 68.33 -38.72 58.46
C ALA A 5 67.60 -39.68 57.49
N GLU A 6 68.00 -40.95 57.42
CA GLU A 6 67.33 -41.97 56.59
C GLU A 6 65.86 -42.17 56.99
N ARG A 7 65.56 -42.15 58.28
CA ARG A 7 64.17 -42.27 58.77
C ARG A 7 63.31 -41.05 58.44
N LYS A 8 63.88 -39.84 58.46
CA LYS A 8 63.23 -38.64 57.92
C LYS A 8 63.04 -38.73 56.40
N TYR A 9 64.08 -39.12 55.66
CA TYR A 9 64.04 -39.30 54.19
C TYR A 9 62.87 -40.19 53.78
N LEU A 10 62.78 -41.40 54.34
CA LEU A 10 61.74 -42.37 54.02
C LEU A 10 60.33 -41.88 54.36
N ASN A 11 60.17 -41.07 55.41
CA ASN A 11 58.87 -40.51 55.79
C ASN A 11 58.44 -39.39 54.82
N ILE A 12 59.32 -38.40 54.58
CA ILE A 12 59.05 -37.30 53.65
C ILE A 12 58.82 -37.83 52.23
N ARG A 13 59.65 -38.79 51.78
CA ARG A 13 59.52 -39.47 50.48
C ARG A 13 58.13 -40.13 50.33
N LYS A 14 57.66 -40.88 51.34
CA LYS A 14 56.32 -41.50 51.32
C LYS A 14 55.19 -40.46 51.24
N ARG A 15 55.27 -39.35 51.99
CA ARG A 15 54.26 -38.28 51.96
C ARG A 15 54.23 -37.55 50.61
N LEU A 16 55.39 -37.38 49.97
CA LEU A 16 55.52 -36.83 48.61
C LEU A 16 54.98 -37.80 47.54
N ASP A 17 55.28 -39.10 47.65
CA ASP A 17 54.75 -40.13 46.75
C ASP A 17 53.21 -40.24 46.81
N GLN A 18 52.62 -40.12 48.00
CA GLN A 18 51.16 -40.07 48.22
C GLN A 18 50.49 -38.88 47.52
N LEU A 19 51.24 -37.80 47.29
CA LEU A 19 50.78 -36.60 46.56
C LEU A 19 51.31 -36.53 45.12
N GLY A 20 51.90 -37.63 44.61
CA GLY A 20 52.32 -37.76 43.21
C GLY A 20 53.69 -37.18 42.85
N TYR A 21 54.44 -36.60 43.80
CA TYR A 21 55.75 -35.99 43.56
C TYR A 21 56.85 -37.05 43.40
N ARG A 22 56.94 -37.69 42.23
CA ARG A 22 57.84 -38.82 41.93
C ARG A 22 59.29 -38.47 41.56
N GLN A 23 59.70 -37.21 41.71
CA GLN A 23 61.06 -36.74 41.45
C GLN A 23 62.07 -37.28 42.47
N THR A 24 63.30 -37.53 42.03
CA THR A 24 64.43 -37.98 42.87
C THR A 24 64.84 -36.90 43.87
N LEU A 25 64.97 -37.28 45.15
CA LEU A 25 65.34 -36.38 46.25
C LEU A 25 66.70 -36.82 46.84
N THR A 26 67.61 -35.87 47.07
CA THR A 26 68.87 -36.11 47.80
C THR A 26 68.69 -35.93 49.31
N VAL A 27 69.59 -36.53 50.10
CA VAL A 27 69.50 -36.51 51.57
C VAL A 27 69.70 -35.09 52.13
N ASP A 28 70.57 -34.28 51.52
CA ASP A 28 70.89 -32.93 51.99
C ASP A 28 69.70 -31.96 51.87
N CYS A 29 68.79 -32.22 50.93
CA CYS A 29 67.60 -31.39 50.70
C CYS A 29 66.44 -31.68 51.68
N ILE A 30 66.51 -32.75 52.49
CA ILE A 30 65.41 -33.17 53.38
C ILE A 30 64.95 -32.04 54.32
N PRO A 31 65.80 -31.28 55.03
CA PRO A 31 65.32 -30.32 56.04
C PRO A 31 64.52 -29.16 55.42
N LEU A 32 64.91 -28.72 54.22
CA LEU A 32 64.19 -27.70 53.47
C LEU A 32 62.85 -28.24 52.94
N VAL A 33 62.86 -29.46 52.36
CA VAL A 33 61.64 -30.09 51.83
C VAL A 33 60.66 -30.46 52.94
N GLU A 34 61.13 -30.95 54.09
CA GLU A 34 60.33 -31.22 55.29
C GLU A 34 59.62 -29.96 55.80
N LYS A 35 60.31 -28.82 55.79
CA LYS A 35 59.74 -27.53 56.18
C LYS A 35 58.72 -27.02 55.15
N LEU A 36 59.13 -26.90 53.87
CA LEU A 36 58.24 -26.45 52.79
C LEU A 36 56.98 -27.32 52.67
N PHE A 37 57.09 -28.62 52.88
CA PHE A 37 55.95 -29.54 52.89
C PHE A 37 55.04 -29.29 54.09
N SER A 38 55.60 -29.03 55.27
CA SER A 38 54.82 -28.71 56.47
C SER A 38 54.11 -27.35 56.34
N ASP A 39 54.78 -26.35 55.76
CA ASP A 39 54.19 -25.05 55.45
C ASP A 39 53.07 -25.17 54.39
N LEU A 40 53.24 -26.04 53.38
CA LEU A 40 52.22 -26.35 52.37
C LEU A 40 50.99 -27.07 52.97
N VAL A 41 51.19 -28.04 53.85
CA VAL A 41 50.09 -28.70 54.58
C VAL A 41 49.37 -27.71 55.49
N HIS A 42 50.11 -26.90 56.25
CA HIS A 42 49.50 -25.90 57.14
C HIS A 42 48.71 -24.84 56.36
N THR A 43 49.21 -24.35 55.23
CA THR A 43 48.51 -23.37 54.39
C THR A 43 47.30 -23.97 53.68
N THR A 44 47.37 -25.22 53.20
CA THR A 44 46.20 -25.89 52.59
C THR A 44 45.11 -26.22 53.61
N GLU A 45 45.46 -26.70 54.81
CA GLU A 45 44.51 -26.86 55.92
C GLU A 45 43.90 -25.52 56.36
N SER A 46 44.71 -24.47 56.46
CA SER A 46 44.23 -23.13 56.84
C SER A 46 43.28 -22.56 55.79
N LEU A 47 43.59 -22.76 54.50
CA LEU A 47 42.70 -22.39 53.40
C LEU A 47 41.39 -23.20 53.42
N GLN A 48 41.45 -24.49 53.76
CA GLN A 48 40.25 -25.32 53.88
C GLN A 48 39.37 -24.87 55.06
N LYS A 49 39.96 -24.62 56.23
CA LYS A 49 39.28 -24.06 57.42
C LYS A 49 38.67 -22.69 57.11
N SER A 50 39.41 -21.82 56.43
CA SER A 50 38.94 -20.50 55.97
C SER A 50 37.75 -20.61 55.00
N LYS A 51 37.84 -21.47 53.97
CA LYS A 51 36.73 -21.73 53.02
C LYS A 51 35.48 -22.27 53.71
N LEU A 52 35.62 -23.19 54.66
CA LEU A 52 34.48 -23.71 55.43
C LEU A 52 33.84 -22.63 56.31
N SER A 53 34.65 -21.75 56.92
CA SER A 53 34.17 -20.60 57.69
C SER A 53 33.46 -19.58 56.79
N ALA A 54 33.98 -19.30 55.60
CA ALA A 54 33.37 -18.41 54.62
C ALA A 54 32.01 -18.94 54.12
N VAL A 55 31.93 -20.22 53.71
CA VAL A 55 30.67 -20.86 53.29
C VAL A 55 29.64 -20.93 54.43
N LYS A 56 30.10 -21.04 55.69
CA LYS A 56 29.21 -20.94 56.85
C LYS A 56 28.68 -19.50 57.01
N ALA A 57 29.55 -18.50 57.02
CA ALA A 57 29.17 -17.09 57.15
C ALA A 57 28.27 -16.61 56.00
N GLU A 58 28.49 -17.10 54.78
CA GLU A 58 27.66 -16.85 53.59
C GLU A 58 26.23 -17.39 53.77
N LYS A 59 26.10 -18.62 54.30
CA LYS A 59 24.79 -19.22 54.64
C LYS A 59 24.10 -18.49 55.79
N GLU A 60 24.85 -18.09 56.82
CA GLU A 60 24.32 -17.31 57.94
C GLU A 60 23.85 -15.92 57.45
N SER A 61 24.61 -15.25 56.58
CA SER A 61 24.22 -13.98 55.93
C SER A 61 22.96 -14.13 55.09
N ALA A 62 22.87 -15.16 54.24
CA ALA A 62 21.68 -15.41 53.43
C ALA A 62 20.43 -15.71 54.29
N ASN A 63 20.61 -16.39 55.42
CA ASN A 63 19.54 -16.62 56.39
C ASN A 63 19.13 -15.33 57.12
N PHE A 64 20.09 -14.46 57.47
CA PHE A 64 19.77 -13.13 58.01
C PHE A 64 19.03 -12.25 57.00
N ASP A 65 19.43 -12.23 55.73
CA ASP A 65 18.72 -11.47 54.71
C ASP A 65 17.30 -12.00 54.48
N PHE A 66 17.08 -13.32 54.46
CA PHE A 66 15.75 -13.93 54.39
C PHE A 66 14.85 -13.55 55.58
N VAL A 67 15.40 -13.52 56.81
CA VAL A 67 14.65 -13.10 58.01
C VAL A 67 14.42 -11.59 58.05
N LEU A 68 15.34 -10.78 57.52
CA LEU A 68 15.24 -9.32 57.49
C LEU A 68 14.37 -8.79 56.35
N GLU A 69 14.26 -9.49 55.22
CA GLU A 69 13.50 -9.03 54.04
C GLU A 69 12.01 -8.72 54.35
N PRO A 70 11.26 -9.55 55.10
CA PRO A 70 9.91 -9.19 55.54
C PRO A 70 9.86 -7.91 56.40
N TYR A 71 10.85 -7.68 57.26
CA TYR A 71 10.93 -6.44 58.06
C TYR A 71 11.38 -5.23 57.24
N LYS A 72 12.22 -5.40 56.20
CA LYS A 72 12.54 -4.35 55.22
C LYS A 72 11.28 -3.93 54.45
N LEU A 73 10.48 -4.91 54.01
CA LEU A 73 9.21 -4.70 53.32
C LEU A 73 8.14 -4.03 54.21
N GLU A 74 7.96 -4.48 55.45
CA GLU A 74 6.99 -3.86 56.37
C GLU A 74 7.41 -2.44 56.78
N ASN A 75 8.71 -2.16 56.98
CA ASN A 75 9.20 -0.79 57.20
C ASN A 75 8.94 0.12 56.00
N ALA A 76 9.07 -0.39 54.77
CA ALA A 76 8.70 0.37 53.57
C ALA A 76 7.18 0.61 53.48
N ARG A 77 6.36 -0.38 53.86
CA ARG A 77 4.89 -0.26 53.95
C ARG A 77 4.47 0.79 54.97
N LEU A 78 5.00 0.71 56.19
CA LEU A 78 4.73 1.64 57.28
C LEU A 78 5.21 3.06 56.95
N SER A 79 6.34 3.20 56.28
CA SER A 79 6.86 4.50 55.82
C SER A 79 5.93 5.14 54.78
N LYS A 80 5.35 4.34 53.86
CA LYS A 80 4.33 4.80 52.91
C LYS A 80 3.02 5.20 53.60
N GLU A 81 2.52 4.35 54.50
CA GLU A 81 1.30 4.59 55.30
C GLU A 81 1.44 5.87 56.15
N ASN A 82 2.59 6.09 56.79
CA ASN A 82 2.88 7.28 57.58
C ASN A 82 2.92 8.56 56.70
N ASN A 83 3.53 8.50 55.51
CA ASN A 83 3.49 9.61 54.55
C ASN A 83 2.06 9.92 54.05
N GLU A 84 1.22 8.90 53.88
CA GLU A 84 -0.19 9.05 53.49
C GLU A 84 -1.01 9.70 54.62
N LEU A 85 -0.80 9.27 55.88
CA LEU A 85 -1.40 9.88 57.08
C LEU A 85 -0.94 11.34 57.30
N TYR A 86 0.33 11.67 57.05
CA TYR A 86 0.81 13.05 57.10
C TYR A 86 0.12 13.95 56.05
N LEU A 87 -0.12 13.43 54.84
CA LEU A 87 -0.83 14.14 53.78
C LEU A 87 -2.33 14.34 54.14
N GLU A 88 -2.95 13.35 54.77
CA GLU A 88 -4.33 13.45 55.27
C GLU A 88 -4.46 14.45 56.44
N LEU A 89 -3.53 14.43 57.40
CA LEU A 89 -3.43 15.44 58.46
C LEU A 89 -3.26 16.86 57.89
N MET A 90 -2.50 17.03 56.81
CA MET A 90 -2.41 18.33 56.12
C MET A 90 -3.76 18.77 55.54
N LYS A 91 -4.49 17.88 54.85
CA LYS A 91 -5.82 18.17 54.30
C LYS A 91 -6.84 18.53 55.39
N LEU A 92 -6.90 17.74 56.46
CA LEU A 92 -7.78 18.00 57.61
C LEU A 92 -7.44 19.33 58.30
N ARG A 93 -6.15 19.66 58.43
CA ARG A 93 -5.70 20.95 58.98
C ARG A 93 -6.09 22.12 58.06
N GLU A 94 -6.04 21.94 56.74
CA GLU A 94 -6.49 22.96 55.80
C GLU A 94 -8.01 23.16 55.86
N GLN A 95 -8.80 22.08 55.81
CA GLN A 95 -10.26 22.11 55.92
C GLN A 95 -10.72 22.75 57.24
N SER A 96 -10.13 22.35 58.36
CA SER A 96 -10.32 23.00 59.67
C SER A 96 -9.96 24.49 59.61
N GLY A 97 -8.84 24.84 58.96
CA GLY A 97 -8.44 26.22 58.72
C GLY A 97 -9.38 27.03 57.83
N GLN A 98 -10.14 26.38 56.93
CA GLN A 98 -11.20 27.00 56.12
C GLN A 98 -12.47 27.21 56.98
N HIS A 99 -12.96 26.18 57.67
CA HIS A 99 -14.10 26.30 58.59
C HIS A 99 -13.87 27.35 59.69
N ILE A 100 -12.65 27.45 60.25
CA ILE A 100 -12.30 28.49 61.23
C ILE A 100 -12.32 29.90 60.62
N LYS A 101 -12.05 30.07 59.31
CA LYS A 101 -12.21 31.36 58.62
C LYS A 101 -13.69 31.69 58.43
N GLU A 102 -14.50 30.72 58.03
CA GLU A 102 -15.95 30.86 57.82
C GLU A 102 -16.68 31.19 59.14
N LEU A 103 -16.39 30.46 60.22
CA LEU A 103 -16.92 30.78 61.55
C LEU A 103 -16.48 32.17 62.03
N LYS A 104 -15.29 32.65 61.62
CA LYS A 104 -14.83 34.02 61.88
C LYS A 104 -15.49 35.08 60.99
N THR A 105 -16.04 34.75 59.82
CA THR A 105 -16.83 35.69 59.01
C THR A 105 -18.29 35.73 59.45
N THR A 106 -18.91 34.59 59.79
CA THR A 106 -20.26 34.55 60.35
C THR A 106 -20.33 35.23 61.72
N LEU A 107 -19.38 34.97 62.63
CA LEU A 107 -19.30 35.67 63.91
C LEU A 107 -19.17 37.20 63.73
N LYS A 108 -18.39 37.66 62.74
CA LYS A 108 -18.27 39.10 62.40
C LYS A 108 -19.57 39.68 61.81
N LYS A 109 -20.37 38.89 61.10
CA LYS A 109 -21.70 39.29 60.60
C LYS A 109 -22.68 39.44 61.77
N CYS A 110 -22.82 38.40 62.60
CA CYS A 110 -23.71 38.41 63.76
C CYS A 110 -23.33 39.48 64.79
N ALA A 111 -22.03 39.78 64.96
CA ALA A 111 -21.58 40.88 65.83
C ALA A 111 -21.99 42.27 65.32
N ARG A 112 -22.06 42.49 64.00
CA ARG A 112 -22.60 43.73 63.41
C ARG A 112 -24.11 43.81 63.60
N GLU A 113 -24.82 42.75 63.23
CA GLU A 113 -26.28 42.66 63.41
C GLU A 113 -26.69 42.86 64.87
N THR A 114 -25.90 42.35 65.82
CA THR A 114 -26.09 42.59 67.27
C THR A 114 -25.83 44.05 67.66
N ALA A 115 -24.88 44.75 67.03
CA ALA A 115 -24.63 46.16 67.27
C ALA A 115 -25.76 47.04 66.69
N ASP A 116 -26.24 46.71 65.48
CA ASP A 116 -27.34 47.40 64.80
C ASP A 116 -28.66 47.23 65.58
N LEU A 117 -28.96 46.01 66.06
CA LEU A 117 -30.10 45.74 66.94
C LEU A 117 -29.99 46.46 68.29
N LYS A 118 -28.79 46.56 68.87
CA LYS A 118 -28.56 47.36 70.11
C LYS A 118 -28.77 48.86 69.86
N PHE A 119 -28.34 49.39 68.72
CA PHE A 119 -28.59 50.78 68.33
C PHE A 119 -30.09 51.04 68.16
N LEU A 120 -30.81 50.16 67.46
CA LEU A 120 -32.25 50.26 67.25
C LEU A 120 -33.03 50.16 68.58
N ASN A 121 -32.65 49.23 69.47
CA ASN A 121 -33.25 49.10 70.80
C ASN A 121 -33.01 50.37 71.65
N ASN A 122 -31.78 50.91 71.66
CA ASN A 122 -31.49 52.20 72.30
C ASN A 122 -32.36 53.36 71.75
N GLN A 123 -32.64 53.38 70.45
CA GLN A 123 -33.54 54.35 69.83
C GLN A 123 -35.00 54.18 70.31
N TYR A 124 -35.51 52.94 70.38
CA TYR A 124 -36.84 52.66 70.93
C TYR A 124 -36.94 53.01 72.42
N VAL A 125 -35.93 52.69 73.24
CA VAL A 125 -35.86 53.08 74.65
C VAL A 125 -35.84 54.60 74.82
N HIS A 126 -35.15 55.34 73.95
CA HIS A 126 -35.20 56.81 73.95
C HIS A 126 -36.60 57.32 73.57
N LYS A 127 -37.25 56.73 72.56
CA LYS A 127 -38.61 57.09 72.15
C LYS A 127 -39.64 56.81 73.27
N LEU A 128 -39.54 55.67 73.94
CA LEU A 128 -40.36 55.34 75.12
C LEU A 128 -40.18 56.40 76.22
N LYS A 129 -38.93 56.74 76.58
CA LYS A 129 -38.65 57.78 77.58
C LYS A 129 -39.15 59.18 77.22
N LEU A 130 -39.34 59.49 75.94
CA LEU A 130 -40.03 60.72 75.50
C LEU A 130 -41.55 60.60 75.70
N MET A 131 -42.15 59.49 75.26
CA MET A 131 -43.59 59.23 75.43
C MET A 131 -44.00 59.16 76.92
N GLU A 132 -43.15 58.59 77.78
CA GLU A 132 -43.32 58.56 79.23
C GLU A 132 -43.31 59.98 79.83
N LYS A 133 -42.37 60.83 79.41
CA LYS A 133 -42.31 62.24 79.84
C LYS A 133 -43.54 63.02 79.39
N GLU A 134 -43.99 62.83 78.14
CA GLU A 134 -45.24 63.42 77.66
C GLU A 134 -46.46 62.91 78.44
N SER A 135 -46.55 61.60 78.69
CA SER A 135 -47.64 60.99 79.45
C SER A 135 -47.67 61.51 80.90
N LYS A 136 -46.50 61.62 81.54
CA LYS A 136 -46.37 62.23 82.88
C LYS A 136 -46.78 63.70 82.87
N ALA A 137 -46.34 64.50 81.89
CA ALA A 137 -46.76 65.90 81.76
C ALA A 137 -48.26 66.04 81.49
N LYS A 138 -48.88 65.14 80.72
CA LYS A 138 -50.33 65.08 80.50
C LYS A 138 -51.07 64.70 81.80
N ASN A 139 -50.57 63.75 82.57
CA ASN A 139 -51.14 63.37 83.88
C ASN A 139 -51.00 64.49 84.91
N GLU A 140 -49.83 65.13 85.02
CA GLU A 140 -49.62 66.32 85.84
C GLU A 140 -50.56 67.47 85.43
N LYS A 141 -50.81 67.64 84.12
CA LYS A 141 -51.77 68.63 83.62
C LYS A 141 -53.22 68.28 83.97
N ILE A 142 -53.61 67.01 83.87
CA ILE A 142 -54.92 66.50 84.31
C ILE A 142 -55.08 66.73 85.82
N GLN A 143 -54.05 66.44 86.62
CA GLN A 143 -54.07 66.68 88.06
C GLN A 143 -54.22 68.18 88.38
N GLN A 144 -53.45 69.07 87.75
CA GLN A 144 -53.63 70.53 87.89
C GLN A 144 -55.04 70.99 87.51
N LEU A 145 -55.67 70.38 86.49
CA LEU A 145 -57.04 70.69 86.10
C LEU A 145 -58.07 70.16 87.12
N GLN A 146 -57.85 68.97 87.70
CA GLN A 146 -58.66 68.46 88.81
C GLN A 146 -58.51 69.30 90.09
N GLU A 147 -57.30 69.74 90.43
CA GLU A 147 -57.05 70.63 91.58
C GLU A 147 -57.71 71.99 91.40
N LYS A 148 -57.67 72.57 90.20
CA LYS A 148 -58.41 73.81 89.88
C LYS A 148 -59.93 73.59 89.88
N ASN A 149 -60.42 72.43 89.46
CA ASN A 149 -61.84 72.07 89.55
C ASN A 149 -62.30 71.95 91.02
N LEU A 150 -61.48 71.35 91.88
CA LEU A 150 -61.69 71.27 93.34
C LEU A 150 -61.60 72.62 94.08
N GLN A 151 -61.17 73.69 93.39
CA GLN A 151 -61.03 75.05 93.92
C GLN A 151 -62.00 76.05 93.27
N ALA A 152 -62.97 75.58 92.48
CA ALA A 152 -63.97 76.42 91.84
C ALA A 152 -64.99 76.97 92.86
N VAL A 153 -64.75 78.19 93.36
CA VAL A 153 -65.70 78.92 94.23
C VAL A 153 -66.79 79.58 93.38
N VAL A 154 -68.04 79.17 93.57
CA VAL A 154 -69.22 79.86 93.02
C VAL A 154 -69.66 80.92 94.02
N GLU A 155 -69.55 82.20 93.68
CA GLU A 155 -70.12 83.28 94.49
C GLU A 155 -71.62 83.41 94.23
N THR A 156 -72.43 83.25 95.29
CA THR A 156 -73.86 83.56 95.27
C THR A 156 -74.11 85.00 95.76
N PRO A 157 -75.18 85.70 95.32
CA PRO A 157 -75.46 87.09 95.72
C PRO A 157 -75.87 87.24 97.21
N GLY A 158 -74.92 87.09 98.13
CA GLY A 158 -75.18 87.04 99.57
C GLY A 158 -73.96 87.07 100.49
N GLY A 159 -72.75 87.38 99.98
CA GLY A 159 -71.56 87.76 100.75
C GLY A 159 -70.91 86.72 101.69
N LYS A 160 -71.58 85.60 102.02
CA LYS A 160 -71.08 84.59 102.95
C LYS A 160 -70.37 83.46 102.24
N LYS A 161 -69.03 83.52 102.22
CA LYS A 161 -68.16 82.44 101.74
C LYS A 161 -68.40 81.15 102.55
N ARG A 162 -68.90 80.11 101.89
CA ARG A 162 -68.95 78.74 102.42
C ARG A 162 -68.09 77.84 101.54
N ASN A 163 -67.10 77.18 102.13
CA ASN A 163 -66.42 76.08 101.47
C ASN A 163 -67.40 74.91 101.36
N ILE A 164 -67.95 74.67 100.16
CA ILE A 164 -68.66 73.43 99.86
C ILE A 164 -67.59 72.34 99.79
N ALA A 165 -67.67 71.34 100.66
CA ALA A 165 -66.81 70.18 100.54
C ALA A 165 -67.18 69.45 99.24
N PHE A 166 -66.27 69.45 98.26
CA PHE A 166 -66.41 68.66 97.02
C PHE A 166 -66.32 67.16 97.35
N ARG A 167 -67.43 66.61 97.85
CA ARG A 167 -67.69 65.17 97.94
C ARG A 167 -67.64 64.66 96.51
N ARG A 168 -66.49 64.10 96.08
CA ARG A 168 -66.41 63.34 94.83
C ARG A 168 -67.58 62.36 94.85
N GLN A 169 -68.47 62.44 93.86
CA GLN A 169 -69.56 61.50 93.71
C GLN A 169 -68.95 60.16 93.30
N ARG A 170 -68.44 59.41 94.27
CA ARG A 170 -68.28 57.97 94.15
C ARG A 170 -69.68 57.44 93.90
N MET A 171 -69.94 57.09 92.64
CA MET A 171 -71.10 56.30 92.28
C MET A 171 -70.91 54.94 92.95
N GLN A 172 -71.57 54.76 94.10
CA GLN A 172 -71.83 53.42 94.59
C GLN A 172 -72.79 52.78 93.60
N ILE A 173 -72.40 51.61 93.08
CA ILE A 173 -73.25 50.80 92.22
C ILE A 173 -73.98 49.87 93.18
N ASP A 174 -75.05 50.39 93.80
CA ASP A 174 -75.79 49.68 94.84
C ASP A 174 -76.70 48.57 94.25
N GLU A 175 -76.90 48.55 92.92
CA GLU A 175 -77.42 47.41 92.14
C GLU A 175 -76.66 47.29 90.79
N PRO A 176 -76.33 46.07 90.32
CA PRO A 176 -75.90 45.85 88.95
C PRO A 176 -77.07 46.02 87.97
N VAL A 177 -76.77 46.37 86.71
CA VAL A 177 -77.77 46.48 85.65
C VAL A 177 -78.49 45.13 85.45
N PRO A 178 -79.83 45.09 85.29
CA PRO A 178 -80.56 43.84 85.06
C PRO A 178 -79.98 43.03 83.90
N PRO A 179 -79.83 41.70 84.05
CA PRO A 179 -79.25 40.86 83.01
C PRO A 179 -80.15 40.80 81.77
N SER A 180 -79.53 40.85 80.59
CA SER A 180 -80.22 40.56 79.34
C SER A 180 -80.58 39.06 79.29
N GLU A 181 -81.86 38.75 79.10
CA GLU A 181 -82.39 37.38 79.21
C GLU A 181 -81.98 36.47 78.04
N ILE A 182 -80.77 35.90 78.11
CA ILE A 182 -80.38 34.74 77.29
C ILE A 182 -79.89 33.62 78.22
N SER A 183 -80.85 32.79 78.63
CA SER A 183 -80.62 31.62 79.49
C SER A 183 -79.71 30.58 78.84
N SER A 184 -78.69 30.14 79.59
CA SER A 184 -78.11 28.80 79.48
C SER A 184 -77.67 28.32 80.87
N TYR A 185 -77.55 27.00 81.06
CA TYR A 185 -77.62 26.37 82.39
C TYR A 185 -76.35 26.55 83.25
N PRO A 186 -76.49 26.62 84.60
CA PRO A 186 -75.36 26.78 85.50
C PRO A 186 -74.57 25.47 85.70
N VAL A 187 -73.24 25.59 85.67
CA VAL A 187 -72.32 24.67 86.36
C VAL A 187 -71.94 25.34 87.69
N PRO A 188 -71.92 24.63 88.84
CA PRO A 188 -71.54 25.25 90.11
C PRO A 188 -70.08 25.75 90.09
N GLN A 189 -69.89 27.04 90.34
CA GLN A 189 -68.60 27.63 90.71
C GLN A 189 -68.63 28.02 92.20
N PRO A 190 -67.50 27.98 92.92
CA PRO A 190 -67.44 28.33 94.33
C PRO A 190 -67.56 29.85 94.55
N ASP A 191 -68.27 30.24 95.62
CA ASP A 191 -68.73 31.62 95.88
C ASP A 191 -67.64 32.66 96.28
N ASP A 192 -66.36 32.43 96.00
CA ASP A 192 -65.26 33.33 96.40
C ASP A 192 -64.36 33.74 95.21
N PRO A 193 -64.37 35.02 94.80
CA PRO A 193 -63.48 35.55 93.76
C PRO A 193 -61.98 35.34 94.06
N TYR A 194 -61.58 35.30 95.33
CA TYR A 194 -60.18 35.05 95.70
C TYR A 194 -59.76 33.61 95.42
N ILE A 195 -60.68 32.65 95.50
CA ILE A 195 -60.43 31.26 95.10
C ILE A 195 -60.30 31.16 93.57
N ALA A 196 -61.10 31.91 92.81
CA ALA A 196 -60.99 31.95 91.34
C ALA A 196 -59.64 32.55 90.87
N ASP A 197 -59.22 33.68 91.45
CA ASP A 197 -57.90 34.28 91.16
C ASP A 197 -56.76 33.36 91.60
N LEU A 198 -56.85 32.72 92.79
CA LEU A 198 -55.82 31.81 93.29
C LEU A 198 -55.72 30.53 92.46
N LEU A 199 -56.86 29.99 91.98
CA LEU A 199 -56.88 28.89 91.01
C LEU A 199 -56.26 29.32 89.69
N HIS A 200 -56.57 30.52 89.16
CA HIS A 200 -55.98 30.98 87.91
C HIS A 200 -54.46 31.24 88.05
N VAL A 201 -54.00 31.75 89.20
CA VAL A 201 -52.56 31.86 89.50
C VAL A 201 -51.91 30.47 89.63
N ALA A 202 -52.60 29.49 90.23
CA ALA A 202 -52.13 28.12 90.31
C ALA A 202 -52.05 27.45 88.92
N ASP A 203 -53.07 27.62 88.08
CA ASP A 203 -53.12 27.09 86.70
C ASP A 203 -52.01 27.69 85.83
N ASN A 204 -51.82 29.01 85.89
CA ASN A 204 -50.70 29.68 85.20
C ASN A 204 -49.34 29.15 85.71
N ARG A 205 -49.17 28.98 87.04
CA ARG A 205 -47.91 28.42 87.59
C ARG A 205 -47.72 26.93 87.27
N ILE A 206 -48.81 26.16 87.16
CA ILE A 206 -48.79 24.77 86.68
C ILE A 206 -48.39 24.74 85.20
N GLN A 207 -48.88 25.66 84.38
CA GLN A 207 -48.50 25.77 82.96
C GLN A 207 -47.04 26.17 82.79
N GLU A 208 -46.54 27.13 83.58
CA GLU A 208 -45.10 27.47 83.65
C GLU A 208 -44.27 26.24 84.03
N LEU A 209 -44.63 25.54 85.10
CA LEU A 209 -43.92 24.34 85.58
C LEU A 209 -43.98 23.18 84.57
N GLN A 210 -45.11 23.00 83.86
CA GLN A 210 -45.22 22.04 82.76
C GLN A 210 -44.28 22.40 81.60
N GLN A 211 -44.18 23.69 81.26
CA GLN A 211 -43.27 24.16 80.21
C GLN A 211 -41.80 24.04 80.62
N GLU A 212 -41.46 24.34 81.89
CA GLU A 212 -40.14 24.08 82.48
C GLU A 212 -39.80 22.58 82.43
N VAL A 213 -40.74 21.70 82.81
CA VAL A 213 -40.57 20.23 82.75
C VAL A 213 -40.38 19.74 81.32
N CYS A 214 -41.15 20.22 80.34
CA CYS A 214 -40.96 19.85 78.93
C CYS A 214 -39.57 20.26 78.43
N GLN A 215 -39.14 21.50 78.70
CA GLN A 215 -37.79 21.96 78.33
C GLN A 215 -36.67 21.18 79.02
N LEU A 216 -36.89 20.71 80.25
CA LEU A 216 -35.92 19.87 80.97
C LEU A 216 -35.90 18.44 80.41
N GLN A 217 -37.05 17.88 80.02
CA GLN A 217 -37.14 16.58 79.34
C GLN A 217 -36.47 16.62 77.96
N GLU A 218 -36.67 17.68 77.17
CA GLU A 218 -35.97 17.89 75.89
C GLU A 218 -34.44 17.97 76.08
N LYS A 219 -33.97 18.76 77.05
CA LYS A 219 -32.53 18.89 77.36
C LYS A 219 -31.93 17.57 77.86
N LEU A 220 -32.68 16.82 78.66
CA LEU A 220 -32.27 15.50 79.15
C LEU A 220 -32.19 14.48 78.00
N ALA A 221 -33.20 14.42 77.13
CA ALA A 221 -33.19 13.54 75.96
C ALA A 221 -32.04 13.87 74.97
N MET A 222 -31.73 15.16 74.79
CA MET A 222 -30.56 15.61 74.04
C MET A 222 -29.25 15.17 74.68
N MET A 223 -29.05 15.41 75.98
CA MET A 223 -27.84 15.00 76.69
C MET A 223 -27.68 13.48 76.78
N GLU A 224 -28.77 12.72 76.92
CA GLU A 224 -28.70 11.26 76.78
C GLU A 224 -28.28 10.84 75.38
N SER A 225 -28.67 11.57 74.33
CA SER A 225 -28.25 11.26 72.96
C SER A 225 -26.76 11.55 72.76
N GLU A 226 -26.29 12.70 73.23
CA GLU A 226 -24.86 13.03 73.24
C GLU A 226 -24.05 11.99 74.04
N LEU A 227 -24.54 11.55 75.20
CA LEU A 227 -23.91 10.48 75.99
C LEU A 227 -23.91 9.12 75.28
N ARG A 228 -24.99 8.75 74.56
CA ARG A 228 -25.02 7.54 73.72
C ARG A 228 -23.97 7.62 72.60
N ASP A 229 -23.83 8.78 71.94
CA ASP A 229 -22.85 8.98 70.88
C ASP A 229 -21.40 9.03 71.41
N TYR A 230 -21.16 9.62 72.59
CA TYR A 230 -19.86 9.57 73.26
C TYR A 230 -19.49 8.16 73.72
N ASN A 231 -20.41 7.40 74.32
CA ASN A 231 -20.18 6.00 74.66
C ASN A 231 -19.85 5.15 73.43
N LYS A 232 -20.56 5.36 72.32
CA LYS A 232 -20.28 4.68 71.05
C LYS A 232 -18.90 5.04 70.46
N GLN A 233 -18.44 6.27 70.64
CA GLN A 233 -17.07 6.68 70.31
C GLN A 233 -16.03 6.07 71.27
N ILE A 234 -16.36 5.90 72.56
CA ILE A 234 -15.50 5.25 73.53
C ILE A 234 -15.34 3.77 73.18
N GLU A 235 -16.42 3.01 72.95
CA GLU A 235 -16.32 1.61 72.51
C GLU A 235 -15.51 1.44 71.22
N LEU A 236 -15.67 2.37 70.26
CA LEU A 236 -14.87 2.38 69.02
C LEU A 236 -13.38 2.59 69.29
N ARG A 237 -13.02 3.45 70.25
CA ARG A 237 -11.64 3.63 70.70
C ARG A 237 -11.13 2.45 71.51
N GLU A 238 -11.95 1.84 72.36
CA GLU A 238 -11.56 0.68 73.19
C GLU A 238 -11.29 -0.54 72.31
N ARG A 239 -12.15 -0.83 71.32
CA ARG A 239 -11.92 -1.89 70.32
C ARG A 239 -10.68 -1.63 69.45
N GLU A 240 -10.37 -0.36 69.17
CA GLU A 240 -9.14 0.03 68.47
C GLU A 240 -7.89 -0.05 69.37
N ILE A 241 -8.01 0.30 70.65
CA ILE A 241 -6.95 0.12 71.66
C ILE A 241 -6.67 -1.37 71.85
N GLU A 242 -7.69 -2.23 71.93
CA GLU A 242 -7.55 -3.68 72.00
C GLU A 242 -6.84 -4.24 70.75
N ARG A 243 -7.26 -3.82 69.54
CA ARG A 243 -6.59 -4.15 68.27
C ARG A 243 -5.11 -3.73 68.28
N LEU A 244 -4.82 -2.52 68.74
CA LEU A 244 -3.45 -1.99 68.81
C LEU A 244 -2.62 -2.68 69.89
N SER A 245 -3.19 -2.98 71.05
CA SER A 245 -2.53 -3.78 72.11
C SER A 245 -2.18 -5.18 71.61
N ILE A 246 -3.10 -5.88 70.94
CA ILE A 246 -2.82 -7.19 70.31
C ILE A 246 -1.75 -7.09 69.21
N ALA A 247 -1.65 -5.95 68.51
CA ALA A 247 -0.62 -5.71 67.51
C ALA A 247 0.76 -5.28 68.09
N LEU A 248 0.81 -4.90 69.37
CA LEU A 248 2.01 -4.45 70.08
C LEU A 248 2.56 -5.51 71.05
N ASP A 249 1.70 -6.34 71.63
CA ASP A 249 2.06 -7.38 72.60
C ASP A 249 2.62 -8.62 71.91
N GLY A 250 3.91 -8.56 71.56
CA GLY A 250 4.60 -9.57 70.76
C GLY A 250 4.54 -9.25 69.26
N GLY A 251 5.48 -8.41 68.80
CA GLY A 251 5.55 -7.99 67.40
C GLY A 251 5.57 -9.15 66.39
N ARG A 252 4.91 -8.93 65.23
CA ARG A 252 4.60 -9.96 64.21
C ARG A 252 5.77 -10.92 63.94
N SER A 253 5.51 -12.22 64.11
CA SER A 253 6.50 -13.26 63.89
C SER A 253 6.86 -13.43 62.41
N SER A 254 8.10 -13.87 62.15
CA SER A 254 8.61 -14.11 60.80
C SER A 254 7.77 -15.15 60.03
N ASP A 255 7.21 -16.14 60.72
CA ASP A 255 6.34 -17.16 60.12
C ASP A 255 5.03 -16.56 59.60
N ILE A 256 4.41 -15.64 60.33
CA ILE A 256 3.18 -14.95 59.89
C ILE A 256 3.50 -14.01 58.73
N LEU A 257 4.58 -13.25 58.81
CA LEU A 257 5.01 -12.32 57.74
C LEU A 257 5.38 -13.06 56.44
N SER A 258 6.03 -14.22 56.52
CA SER A 258 6.35 -15.05 55.35
C SER A 258 5.12 -15.78 54.79
N LEU A 259 4.18 -16.22 55.63
CA LEU A 259 2.85 -16.68 55.21
C LEU A 259 2.08 -15.60 54.46
N GLU A 260 2.03 -14.37 54.99
CA GLU A 260 1.35 -13.23 54.37
C GLU A 260 2.00 -12.85 53.03
N THR A 261 3.33 -12.86 52.96
CA THR A 261 4.10 -12.60 51.73
C THR A 261 3.84 -13.67 50.67
N ARG A 262 3.79 -14.95 51.06
CA ARG A 262 3.44 -16.07 50.17
C ARG A 262 1.98 -16.02 49.71
N ASN A 263 1.05 -15.64 50.57
CA ASN A 263 -0.35 -15.46 50.18
C ASN A 263 -0.50 -14.31 49.16
N LYS A 264 0.19 -13.18 49.36
CA LYS A 264 0.25 -12.07 48.39
C LYS A 264 0.91 -12.47 47.05
N ALA A 265 1.82 -13.44 47.05
CA ALA A 265 2.35 -14.03 45.82
C ALA A 265 1.31 -14.92 45.12
N ASN A 266 0.57 -15.74 45.88
CA ASN A 266 -0.53 -16.57 45.37
C ASN A 266 -1.68 -15.71 44.81
N GLU A 267 -2.07 -14.62 45.48
CA GLU A 267 -3.06 -13.66 45.01
C GLU A 267 -2.67 -13.03 43.67
N LYS A 268 -1.39 -12.64 43.50
CA LYS A 268 -0.86 -12.15 42.22
C LYS A 268 -0.89 -13.21 41.13
N LEU A 269 -0.60 -14.47 41.46
CA LEU A 269 -0.70 -15.58 40.51
C LEU A 269 -2.14 -15.85 40.10
N ILE A 270 -3.09 -15.84 41.05
CA ILE A 270 -4.53 -15.97 40.78
C ILE A 270 -5.03 -14.81 39.91
N ALA A 271 -4.63 -13.57 40.20
CA ALA A 271 -4.97 -12.41 39.37
C ALA A 271 -4.41 -12.54 37.94
N HIS A 272 -3.18 -13.03 37.78
CA HIS A 272 -2.60 -13.27 36.45
C HIS A 272 -3.30 -14.40 35.69
N LEU A 273 -3.65 -15.50 36.37
CA LEU A 273 -4.42 -16.60 35.80
C LEU A 273 -5.84 -16.16 35.39
N ASN A 274 -6.49 -15.30 36.18
CA ASN A 274 -7.79 -14.73 35.83
C ASN A 274 -7.69 -13.87 34.55
N ILE A 275 -6.68 -12.99 34.44
CA ILE A 275 -6.41 -12.21 33.21
C ILE A 275 -6.17 -13.14 32.00
N GLN A 276 -5.49 -14.27 32.20
CA GLN A 276 -5.27 -15.26 31.14
C GLN A 276 -6.58 -15.97 30.75
N VAL A 277 -7.45 -16.29 31.72
CA VAL A 277 -8.79 -16.87 31.49
C VAL A 277 -9.69 -15.86 30.76
N ASP A 278 -9.67 -14.58 31.14
CA ASP A 278 -10.44 -13.52 30.47
C ASP A 278 -9.99 -13.36 29.01
N PHE A 279 -8.67 -13.38 28.76
CA PHE A 279 -8.12 -13.35 27.40
C PHE A 279 -8.53 -14.56 26.57
N LEU A 280 -8.50 -15.77 27.14
CA LEU A 280 -8.96 -16.99 26.47
C LEU A 280 -10.47 -16.99 26.23
N GLN A 281 -11.28 -16.47 27.16
CA GLN A 281 -12.72 -16.29 26.96
C GLN A 281 -13.02 -15.27 25.86
N GLN A 282 -12.25 -14.18 25.76
CA GLN A 282 -12.41 -13.21 24.68
C GLN A 282 -12.01 -13.83 23.33
N ALA A 283 -10.88 -14.51 23.25
CA ALA A 283 -10.46 -15.21 22.04
C ALA A 283 -11.47 -16.28 21.59
N ASN A 284 -12.10 -17.00 22.53
CA ASN A 284 -13.18 -17.94 22.23
C ASN A 284 -14.42 -17.22 21.66
N LYS A 285 -14.86 -16.10 22.26
CA LYS A 285 -15.99 -15.29 21.72
C LYS A 285 -15.70 -14.73 20.33
N ASP A 286 -14.46 -14.30 20.09
CA ASP A 286 -14.03 -13.79 18.79
C ASP A 286 -14.01 -14.91 17.74
N LEU A 287 -13.59 -16.13 18.11
CA LEU A 287 -13.67 -17.33 17.26
C LEU A 287 -15.12 -17.78 17.03
N GLU A 288 -15.98 -17.78 18.05
CA GLU A 288 -17.42 -18.09 17.93
C GLU A 288 -18.11 -17.11 16.96
N LYS A 289 -17.82 -15.80 17.10
CA LYS A 289 -18.29 -14.77 16.18
C LYS A 289 -17.78 -15.00 14.75
N HIS A 290 -16.51 -15.37 14.58
CA HIS A 290 -15.96 -15.62 13.26
C HIS A 290 -16.50 -16.92 12.61
N ILE A 291 -16.82 -17.94 13.41
CA ILE A 291 -17.56 -19.13 12.95
C ILE A 291 -18.98 -18.75 12.50
N GLN A 292 -19.67 -17.87 13.22
CA GLN A 292 -20.98 -17.36 12.83
C GLN A 292 -20.92 -16.56 11.52
N GLU A 293 -19.95 -15.66 11.36
CA GLU A 293 -19.68 -14.94 10.10
C GLU A 293 -19.37 -15.89 8.93
N LEU A 294 -18.62 -16.97 9.19
CA LEU A 294 -18.33 -18.03 8.20
C LEU A 294 -19.56 -18.90 7.89
N MET A 295 -20.51 -19.05 8.81
CA MET A 295 -21.79 -19.72 8.55
C MET A 295 -22.72 -18.85 7.71
N GLU A 296 -22.84 -17.55 8.01
CA GLU A 296 -23.65 -16.60 7.25
C GLU A 296 -23.11 -16.43 5.81
N THR A 297 -21.79 -16.28 5.65
CA THR A 297 -21.17 -16.22 4.31
C THR A 297 -21.22 -17.55 3.56
N LYS A 298 -21.21 -18.70 4.26
CA LYS A 298 -21.52 -19.99 3.64
C LYS A 298 -22.96 -20.05 3.14
N GLU A 299 -23.93 -19.56 3.92
CA GLU A 299 -25.34 -19.55 3.53
C GLU A 299 -25.58 -18.68 2.28
N THR A 300 -25.04 -17.46 2.25
CA THR A 300 -25.12 -16.60 1.06
C THR A 300 -24.48 -17.26 -0.16
N VAL A 301 -23.26 -17.81 -0.04
CA VAL A 301 -22.59 -18.53 -1.13
C VAL A 301 -23.40 -19.76 -1.58
N THR A 302 -24.04 -20.52 -0.68
CA THR A 302 -24.93 -21.62 -1.11
C THR A 302 -26.17 -21.12 -1.85
N SER A 303 -26.73 -19.97 -1.47
CA SER A 303 -27.83 -19.35 -2.22
C SER A 303 -27.38 -18.87 -3.61
N GLU A 304 -26.17 -18.31 -3.73
CA GLU A 304 -25.57 -17.93 -5.01
C GLU A 304 -25.30 -19.15 -5.90
N VAL A 305 -24.78 -20.25 -5.34
CA VAL A 305 -24.57 -21.51 -6.06
C VAL A 305 -25.90 -22.10 -6.55
N VAL A 306 -26.98 -22.05 -5.76
CA VAL A 306 -28.32 -22.45 -6.22
C VAL A 306 -28.82 -21.53 -7.34
N ASN A 307 -28.67 -20.21 -7.20
CA ASN A 307 -29.08 -19.25 -8.24
C ASN A 307 -28.27 -19.43 -9.54
N LEU A 308 -26.97 -19.71 -9.46
CA LEU A 308 -26.11 -20.02 -10.60
C LEU A 308 -26.44 -21.39 -11.21
N SER A 309 -26.78 -22.39 -10.41
CA SER A 309 -27.26 -23.69 -10.90
C SER A 309 -28.56 -23.54 -11.68
N ASN A 310 -29.54 -22.80 -11.14
CA ASN A 310 -30.82 -22.50 -11.80
C ASN A 310 -30.62 -21.68 -13.09
N LYS A 311 -29.57 -20.84 -13.16
CA LYS A 311 -29.22 -20.10 -14.38
C LYS A 311 -28.51 -20.99 -15.40
N ASN A 312 -27.62 -21.86 -14.96
CA ASN A 312 -26.94 -22.84 -15.83
C ASN A 312 -27.95 -23.84 -16.42
N GLU A 313 -28.94 -24.29 -15.65
CA GLU A 313 -30.02 -25.14 -16.16
C GLU A 313 -30.79 -24.46 -17.31
N LYS A 314 -31.14 -23.17 -17.15
CA LYS A 314 -31.76 -22.38 -18.22
C LYS A 314 -30.85 -22.22 -19.44
N LEU A 315 -29.57 -21.94 -19.24
CA LEU A 315 -28.59 -21.86 -20.33
C LEU A 315 -28.41 -23.22 -21.04
N CYS A 316 -28.53 -24.34 -20.32
CA CYS A 316 -28.57 -25.68 -20.93
C CYS A 316 -29.85 -25.90 -21.73
N GLN A 317 -31.02 -25.43 -21.25
CA GLN A 317 -32.27 -25.47 -22.01
C GLN A 317 -32.15 -24.64 -23.31
N GLU A 318 -31.72 -23.38 -23.20
CA GLU A 318 -31.42 -22.48 -24.33
C GLU A 318 -30.42 -23.11 -25.32
N LEU A 319 -29.35 -23.76 -24.84
CA LEU A 319 -28.40 -24.50 -25.69
C LEU A 319 -29.07 -25.69 -26.41
N THR A 320 -29.94 -26.46 -25.74
CA THR A 320 -30.66 -27.55 -26.41
C THR A 320 -31.70 -27.06 -27.43
N GLU A 321 -32.24 -25.86 -27.27
CA GLU A 321 -33.08 -25.21 -28.30
C GLU A 321 -32.22 -24.75 -29.50
N ILE A 322 -31.04 -24.19 -29.24
CA ILE A 322 -30.07 -23.81 -30.28
C ILE A 322 -29.57 -25.04 -31.04
N ASP A 323 -29.27 -26.16 -30.37
CA ASP A 323 -28.87 -27.43 -31.02
C ASP A 323 -30.01 -28.00 -31.87
N GLN A 324 -31.25 -27.95 -31.41
CA GLN A 324 -32.41 -28.35 -32.21
C GLN A 324 -32.55 -27.50 -33.48
N LEU A 325 -32.39 -26.17 -33.36
CA LEU A 325 -32.44 -25.23 -34.48
C LEU A 325 -31.27 -25.42 -35.44
N ALA A 326 -30.06 -25.68 -34.92
CA ALA A 326 -28.86 -25.98 -35.71
C ALA A 326 -29.04 -27.27 -36.51
N GLN A 327 -29.59 -28.33 -35.91
CA GLN A 327 -29.91 -29.57 -36.63
C GLN A 327 -31.02 -29.36 -37.67
N GLN A 328 -32.00 -28.48 -37.45
CA GLN A 328 -32.99 -28.13 -38.48
C GLN A 328 -32.34 -27.41 -39.66
N LEU A 329 -31.46 -26.43 -39.38
CA LEU A 329 -30.72 -25.69 -40.39
C LEU A 329 -29.75 -26.61 -41.16
N GLU A 330 -29.11 -27.57 -40.50
CA GLU A 330 -28.23 -28.55 -41.15
C GLU A 330 -29.02 -29.50 -42.07
N ARG A 331 -30.20 -29.99 -41.64
CA ARG A 331 -31.10 -30.78 -42.51
C ARG A 331 -31.50 -29.97 -43.75
N HIS A 332 -31.94 -28.73 -43.60
CA HIS A 332 -32.27 -27.85 -44.73
C HIS A 332 -31.07 -27.55 -45.64
N LYS A 333 -29.87 -27.36 -45.07
CA LYS A 333 -28.63 -27.21 -45.84
C LYS A 333 -28.33 -28.48 -46.65
N GLU A 334 -28.51 -29.67 -46.08
CA GLU A 334 -28.28 -30.93 -46.79
C GLU A 334 -29.36 -31.19 -47.86
N GLU A 335 -30.61 -30.77 -47.64
CA GLU A 335 -31.67 -30.74 -48.65
C GLU A 335 -31.29 -29.84 -49.84
N VAL A 336 -30.84 -28.61 -49.56
CA VAL A 336 -30.41 -27.63 -50.58
C VAL A 336 -29.15 -28.10 -51.33
N LEU A 337 -28.20 -28.74 -50.66
CA LEU A 337 -27.05 -29.37 -51.30
C LEU A 337 -27.50 -30.53 -52.21
N LYS A 338 -28.42 -31.39 -51.76
CA LYS A 338 -29.00 -32.48 -52.57
C LYS A 338 -29.81 -31.99 -53.77
N THR A 339 -30.31 -30.75 -53.79
CA THR A 339 -30.85 -30.13 -55.01
C THR A 339 -29.75 -29.58 -55.91
N ALA A 340 -28.79 -28.84 -55.35
CA ALA A 340 -27.67 -28.28 -56.12
C ALA A 340 -26.78 -29.35 -56.78
N ASP A 341 -26.55 -30.49 -56.12
CA ASP A 341 -25.80 -31.62 -56.70
C ASP A 341 -26.55 -32.29 -57.87
N LYS A 342 -27.89 -32.32 -57.84
CA LYS A 342 -28.70 -32.83 -58.97
C LYS A 342 -28.60 -31.87 -60.16
N GLU A 343 -28.77 -30.58 -59.92
CA GLU A 343 -28.62 -29.53 -60.94
C GLU A 343 -27.21 -29.54 -61.53
N LEU A 344 -26.17 -29.73 -60.71
CA LEU A 344 -24.79 -29.89 -61.16
C LEU A 344 -24.56 -31.18 -61.98
N GLU A 345 -25.16 -32.31 -61.61
CA GLU A 345 -25.09 -33.54 -62.43
C GLU A 345 -25.87 -33.41 -63.75
N GLU A 346 -26.96 -32.65 -63.78
CA GLU A 346 -27.68 -32.32 -65.01
C GLU A 346 -26.88 -31.37 -65.91
N ALA A 347 -26.27 -30.33 -65.34
CA ALA A 347 -25.34 -29.45 -66.05
C ALA A 347 -24.11 -30.22 -66.58
N LYS A 348 -23.52 -31.13 -65.79
CA LYS A 348 -22.41 -32.00 -66.24
C LYS A 348 -22.82 -32.93 -67.38
N LYS A 349 -24.06 -33.44 -67.41
CA LYS A 349 -24.58 -34.26 -68.53
C LYS A 349 -24.69 -33.42 -69.80
N GLU A 350 -25.25 -32.21 -69.73
CA GLU A 350 -25.35 -31.33 -70.90
C GLU A 350 -23.97 -30.83 -71.37
N ILE A 351 -23.04 -30.52 -70.46
CA ILE A 351 -21.64 -30.21 -70.81
C ILE A 351 -20.96 -31.40 -71.51
N LYS A 352 -21.12 -32.63 -71.02
CA LYS A 352 -20.59 -33.84 -71.69
C LYS A 352 -21.17 -34.02 -73.09
N LYS A 353 -22.46 -33.75 -73.27
CA LYS A 353 -23.14 -33.74 -74.58
C LYS A 353 -22.56 -32.65 -75.49
N LYS A 354 -22.41 -31.42 -75.03
CA LYS A 354 -21.76 -30.32 -75.79
C LYS A 354 -20.30 -30.62 -76.15
N LEU A 355 -19.54 -31.28 -75.27
CA LEU A 355 -18.17 -31.76 -75.56
C LEU A 355 -18.12 -32.98 -76.51
N SER A 356 -19.24 -33.65 -76.78
CA SER A 356 -19.35 -34.64 -77.85
C SER A 356 -19.76 -33.99 -79.18
N GLU A 357 -20.68 -33.02 -79.15
CA GLU A 357 -21.04 -32.18 -80.30
C GLU A 357 -19.80 -31.42 -80.83
N MET A 358 -19.00 -30.82 -79.94
CA MET A 358 -17.73 -30.16 -80.30
C MET A 358 -16.73 -31.12 -80.95
N ARG A 359 -16.48 -32.31 -80.39
CA ARG A 359 -15.53 -33.27 -80.98
C ARG A 359 -15.97 -33.77 -82.35
N ASN A 360 -17.28 -33.95 -82.55
CA ASN A 360 -17.81 -34.28 -83.88
C ASN A 360 -17.55 -33.14 -84.88
N LEU A 361 -17.72 -31.87 -84.45
CA LEU A 361 -17.41 -30.70 -85.27
C LEU A 361 -15.90 -30.58 -85.55
N GLU A 362 -15.04 -30.79 -84.56
CA GLU A 362 -13.57 -30.84 -84.70
C GLU A 362 -13.14 -31.92 -85.70
N GLU A 363 -13.75 -33.12 -85.65
CA GLU A 363 -13.49 -34.19 -86.62
C GLU A 363 -13.94 -33.80 -88.04
N THR A 364 -15.09 -33.13 -88.20
CA THR A 364 -15.50 -32.60 -89.52
C THR A 364 -14.59 -31.48 -90.01
N MET A 365 -14.11 -30.59 -89.14
CA MET A 365 -13.11 -29.58 -89.49
C MET A 365 -11.78 -30.21 -89.91
N GLY A 366 -11.32 -31.26 -89.22
CA GLY A 366 -10.12 -32.01 -89.58
C GLY A 366 -10.22 -32.67 -90.96
N LYS A 367 -11.39 -33.25 -91.29
CA LYS A 367 -11.69 -33.81 -92.62
C LYS A 367 -11.66 -32.73 -93.70
N LEU A 368 -12.38 -31.61 -93.49
CA LEU A 368 -12.40 -30.47 -94.41
C LEU A 368 -11.01 -29.85 -94.60
N GLN A 369 -10.18 -29.76 -93.55
CA GLN A 369 -8.79 -29.30 -93.64
C GLN A 369 -7.93 -30.27 -94.46
N LEU A 370 -8.12 -31.59 -94.30
CA LEU A 370 -7.41 -32.60 -95.09
C LEU A 370 -7.79 -32.49 -96.57
N GLU A 371 -9.07 -32.41 -96.89
CA GLU A 371 -9.59 -32.21 -98.24
C GLU A 371 -9.05 -30.93 -98.89
N LEU A 372 -9.05 -29.81 -98.14
CA LEU A 372 -8.51 -28.53 -98.59
C LEU A 372 -6.99 -28.60 -98.84
N SER A 373 -6.25 -29.38 -98.05
CA SER A 373 -4.81 -29.63 -98.23
C SER A 373 -4.51 -30.52 -99.44
N LEU A 374 -5.38 -31.48 -99.76
CA LEU A 374 -5.28 -32.33 -100.95
C LEU A 374 -5.58 -31.51 -102.21
N CYS A 375 -6.64 -30.70 -102.18
CA CYS A 375 -6.98 -29.76 -103.25
C CYS A 375 -5.85 -28.73 -103.50
N HIS A 376 -5.12 -28.29 -102.46
CA HIS A 376 -3.92 -27.46 -102.65
C HIS A 376 -2.79 -28.20 -103.37
N LYS A 377 -2.49 -29.45 -103.01
CA LYS A 377 -1.44 -30.24 -103.68
C LYS A 377 -1.79 -30.59 -105.13
N GLU A 378 -3.08 -30.81 -105.40
CA GLU A 378 -3.59 -31.01 -106.76
C GLU A 378 -3.49 -29.72 -107.58
N LYS A 379 -3.84 -28.56 -107.00
CA LYS A 379 -3.64 -27.24 -107.60
C LYS A 379 -2.15 -26.94 -107.88
N GLU A 380 -1.24 -27.30 -106.98
CA GLU A 380 0.21 -27.15 -107.19
C GLU A 380 0.68 -28.01 -108.37
N ARG A 381 0.31 -29.31 -108.42
CA ARG A 381 0.60 -30.18 -109.58
C ARG A 381 0.05 -29.63 -110.90
N LEU A 382 -1.19 -29.14 -110.89
CA LEU A 382 -1.80 -28.54 -112.08
C LEU A 382 -1.10 -27.24 -112.50
N SER A 383 -0.53 -26.48 -111.54
CA SER A 383 0.28 -25.29 -111.82
C SER A 383 1.64 -25.66 -112.43
N ASP A 384 2.29 -26.71 -111.94
CA ASP A 384 3.56 -27.22 -112.50
C ASP A 384 3.36 -27.79 -113.92
N GLU A 385 2.27 -28.54 -114.14
CA GLU A 385 1.92 -29.05 -115.47
C GLU A 385 1.53 -27.92 -116.44
N LEU A 386 0.92 -26.83 -115.95
CA LEU A 386 0.68 -25.63 -116.75
C LEU A 386 1.97 -24.88 -117.12
N LEU A 387 2.95 -24.82 -116.21
CA LEU A 387 4.25 -24.20 -116.46
C LEU A 387 5.03 -24.98 -117.54
N ILE A 388 5.08 -26.31 -117.44
CA ILE A 388 5.68 -27.18 -118.46
C ILE A 388 4.99 -27.00 -119.82
N LYS A 389 3.66 -26.77 -119.83
CA LYS A 389 2.90 -26.48 -121.05
C LYS A 389 3.25 -25.12 -121.67
N SER A 390 3.48 -24.09 -120.87
CA SER A 390 3.98 -22.77 -121.31
C SER A 390 5.36 -22.86 -121.96
N ASP A 391 6.27 -23.63 -121.36
CA ASP A 391 7.63 -23.82 -121.90
C ASP A 391 7.62 -24.62 -123.21
N LEU A 392 6.69 -25.57 -123.36
CA LEU A 392 6.47 -26.26 -124.65
C LEU A 392 5.83 -25.35 -125.70
N GLU A 393 4.85 -24.52 -125.34
CA GLU A 393 4.20 -23.57 -126.27
C GLU A 393 5.18 -22.52 -126.79
N THR A 394 6.11 -22.02 -125.96
CA THR A 394 7.16 -21.09 -126.41
C THR A 394 8.19 -21.76 -127.34
N VAL A 395 8.57 -23.02 -127.10
CA VAL A 395 9.42 -23.80 -128.03
C VAL A 395 8.71 -24.07 -129.36
N VAL A 396 7.41 -24.40 -129.34
CA VAL A 396 6.61 -24.54 -130.57
C VAL A 396 6.60 -23.22 -131.35
N HIS A 397 6.39 -22.08 -130.69
CA HIS A 397 6.34 -20.80 -131.37
C HIS A 397 7.68 -20.39 -132.00
N GLN A 398 8.82 -20.75 -131.40
CA GLN A 398 10.15 -20.58 -132.01
C GLN A 398 10.34 -21.46 -133.24
N LEU A 399 9.92 -22.73 -133.18
CA LEU A 399 9.95 -23.65 -134.32
C LEU A 399 9.02 -23.21 -135.46
N GLU A 400 7.87 -22.63 -135.16
CA GLU A 400 6.96 -22.07 -136.17
C GLU A 400 7.52 -20.81 -136.84
N GLN A 401 8.23 -19.96 -136.12
CA GLN A 401 8.92 -18.80 -136.71
C GLN A 401 10.02 -19.25 -137.68
N GLU A 402 10.87 -20.20 -137.31
CA GLU A 402 11.89 -20.73 -138.24
C GLU A 402 11.27 -21.51 -139.42
N LYS A 403 10.17 -22.25 -139.20
CA LYS A 403 9.39 -22.88 -140.28
C LYS A 403 8.86 -21.85 -141.28
N GLN A 404 8.29 -20.73 -140.82
CA GLN A 404 7.87 -19.63 -141.70
C GLN A 404 9.06 -18.98 -142.43
N ARG A 405 10.22 -18.91 -141.79
CA ARG A 405 11.46 -18.36 -142.36
C ARG A 405 12.04 -19.25 -143.47
N LEU A 406 11.99 -20.57 -143.30
CA LEU A 406 12.33 -21.53 -144.35
C LEU A 406 11.30 -21.51 -145.48
N ASN A 407 10.00 -21.51 -145.19
CA ASN A 407 8.96 -21.45 -146.24
C ASN A 407 9.13 -20.24 -147.17
N LYS A 408 9.36 -19.04 -146.62
CA LYS A 408 9.60 -17.83 -147.44
C LYS A 408 10.84 -17.94 -148.33
N LYS A 409 11.88 -18.68 -147.88
CA LYS A 409 13.04 -19.03 -148.72
C LYS A 409 12.65 -20.00 -149.83
N ILE A 410 11.93 -21.07 -149.51
CA ILE A 410 11.48 -22.09 -150.49
C ILE A 410 10.55 -21.46 -151.54
N GLU A 411 9.62 -20.59 -151.14
CA GLU A 411 8.75 -19.84 -152.06
C GLU A 411 9.56 -18.95 -153.01
N SER A 412 10.60 -18.26 -152.51
CA SER A 412 11.49 -17.46 -153.36
C SER A 412 12.26 -18.31 -154.38
N PHE A 413 12.77 -19.48 -153.98
CA PHE A 413 13.43 -20.41 -154.90
C PHE A 413 12.44 -20.99 -155.92
N ALA A 414 11.24 -21.35 -155.50
CA ALA A 414 10.19 -21.87 -156.37
C ALA A 414 9.67 -20.84 -157.38
N VAL A 415 9.85 -19.53 -157.15
CA VAL A 415 9.61 -18.49 -158.16
C VAL A 415 10.75 -18.48 -159.19
N THR A 416 12.00 -18.45 -158.75
CA THR A 416 13.16 -18.50 -159.67
C THR A 416 13.20 -19.80 -160.49
N GLU A 417 12.73 -20.92 -159.95
CA GLU A 417 12.62 -22.20 -160.66
C GLU A 417 11.51 -22.16 -161.73
N ARG A 418 10.41 -21.42 -161.50
CA ARG A 418 9.36 -21.20 -162.51
C ARG A 418 9.81 -20.30 -163.65
N GLU A 419 10.59 -19.26 -163.36
CA GLU A 419 11.20 -18.42 -164.40
C GLU A 419 12.21 -19.22 -165.25
N LEU A 420 13.06 -20.03 -164.60
CA LEU A 420 14.02 -20.89 -165.29
C LEU A 420 13.37 -22.04 -166.08
N THR A 421 12.23 -22.59 -165.64
CA THR A 421 11.52 -23.63 -166.41
C THR A 421 10.79 -23.07 -167.64
N VAL A 422 10.22 -21.86 -167.57
CA VAL A 422 9.66 -21.18 -168.75
C VAL A 422 10.75 -20.87 -169.79
N GLU A 423 11.95 -20.50 -169.35
CA GLU A 423 13.11 -20.29 -170.23
C GLU A 423 13.61 -21.61 -170.87
N ILE A 424 13.51 -22.73 -170.16
CA ILE A 424 13.91 -24.06 -170.64
C ILE A 424 12.88 -24.69 -171.60
N GLU A 425 11.57 -24.56 -171.34
CA GLU A 425 10.52 -25.07 -172.23
C GLU A 425 10.59 -24.40 -173.62
N ARG A 426 10.84 -23.09 -173.66
CA ARG A 426 11.03 -22.33 -174.92
C ARG A 426 12.23 -22.81 -175.74
N MET A 427 13.16 -23.56 -175.16
CA MET A 427 14.34 -24.14 -175.84
C MET A 427 14.32 -25.67 -175.94
N ARG A 428 13.19 -26.34 -175.67
CA ARG A 428 13.11 -27.82 -175.68
C ARG A 428 12.32 -28.46 -176.81
N LEU A 429 11.47 -27.72 -177.53
CA LEU A 429 10.58 -28.30 -178.55
C LEU A 429 10.88 -27.91 -180.01
N GLU A 430 11.78 -26.94 -180.27
CA GLU A 430 12.13 -26.54 -181.64
C GLU A 430 13.66 -26.43 -181.90
N HIS A 431 14.21 -27.40 -182.63
CA HIS A 431 15.23 -27.21 -183.69
C HIS A 431 16.71 -26.79 -183.39
N GLY A 432 17.32 -27.17 -182.24
CA GLY A 432 18.72 -27.71 -182.20
C GLY A 432 20.00 -26.83 -182.00
N ILE A 433 21.16 -27.53 -181.89
CA ILE A 433 22.61 -27.09 -181.90
C ILE A 433 23.37 -26.83 -180.54
N LYS A 434 24.16 -27.84 -180.09
CA LYS A 434 25.50 -27.91 -179.37
C LYS A 434 26.01 -26.90 -178.27
N ARG A 435 26.41 -27.42 -177.07
CA ARG A 435 27.74 -27.34 -176.33
C ARG A 435 27.81 -26.94 -174.80
N ARG A 436 28.70 -27.64 -174.06
CA ARG A 436 29.68 -27.21 -172.97
C ARG A 436 29.38 -27.17 -171.44
N ASP A 437 30.45 -26.99 -170.64
CA ASP A 437 30.72 -27.47 -169.24
C ASP A 437 31.26 -26.39 -168.23
N LYS A 438 31.21 -26.61 -166.87
CA LYS A 438 32.09 -26.06 -165.76
C LYS A 438 31.65 -26.34 -164.28
N SER A 439 32.51 -26.05 -163.27
CA SER A 439 32.34 -26.06 -161.77
C SER A 439 33.58 -25.36 -161.07
N PRO A 440 33.92 -25.38 -159.74
CA PRO A 440 33.25 -25.68 -158.42
C PRO A 440 33.52 -24.56 -157.32
N SER A 441 33.44 -24.79 -155.97
CA SER A 441 34.38 -24.25 -154.91
C SER A 441 34.02 -24.36 -153.37
N ARG A 442 35.08 -24.30 -152.52
CA ARG A 442 35.28 -23.56 -151.23
C ARG A 442 34.57 -23.82 -149.88
N LEU A 443 33.59 -24.71 -149.69
CA LEU A 443 32.87 -24.79 -148.39
C LEU A 443 33.62 -25.51 -147.23
N ASP A 444 34.48 -26.49 -147.53
CA ASP A 444 34.97 -27.48 -146.52
C ASP A 444 35.86 -26.94 -145.38
N THR A 445 36.51 -25.78 -145.54
CA THR A 445 37.57 -25.36 -144.59
C THR A 445 37.05 -24.64 -143.33
N PHE A 446 35.79 -24.20 -143.32
CA PHE A 446 35.25 -23.36 -142.23
C PHE A 446 34.59 -24.15 -141.09
N LEU A 447 33.91 -25.26 -141.41
CA LEU A 447 33.19 -26.06 -140.40
C LEU A 447 34.14 -26.64 -139.34
N LYS A 448 35.38 -26.95 -139.72
CA LYS A 448 36.41 -27.53 -138.85
C LYS A 448 36.73 -26.70 -137.59
N GLY A 449 36.51 -25.37 -137.63
CA GLY A 449 36.74 -24.50 -136.48
C GLY A 449 35.57 -24.41 -135.49
N ILE A 450 34.36 -24.81 -135.88
CA ILE A 450 33.13 -24.70 -135.06
C ILE A 450 32.92 -25.94 -134.17
N GLU A 451 33.56 -27.06 -134.51
CA GLU A 451 33.36 -28.32 -133.78
C GLU A 451 34.13 -28.39 -132.45
N ASP A 452 35.30 -27.76 -132.36
CA ASP A 452 36.18 -27.85 -131.18
C ASP A 452 35.66 -27.02 -129.99
N GLU A 453 35.11 -25.82 -130.23
CA GLU A 453 34.54 -24.97 -129.17
C GLU A 453 33.25 -25.57 -128.56
N ARG A 454 32.45 -26.24 -129.39
CA ARG A 454 31.22 -26.95 -128.99
C ARG A 454 31.49 -28.05 -127.97
N ASP A 455 32.55 -28.83 -128.20
CA ASP A 455 32.83 -30.04 -127.41
C ASP A 455 33.62 -29.76 -126.11
N PHE A 456 34.08 -28.52 -125.93
CA PHE A 456 34.63 -28.01 -124.66
C PHE A 456 33.51 -27.80 -123.61
N TYR A 457 32.53 -26.95 -123.90
CA TYR A 457 31.46 -26.60 -122.94
C TYR A 457 30.51 -27.77 -122.63
N LYS A 458 30.31 -28.68 -123.59
CA LYS A 458 29.42 -29.84 -123.42
C LYS A 458 29.84 -30.76 -122.26
N LYS A 459 31.15 -31.01 -122.11
CA LYS A 459 31.69 -31.92 -121.08
C LYS A 459 31.57 -31.38 -119.65
N GLU A 460 31.48 -30.07 -119.48
CA GLU A 460 31.38 -29.47 -118.14
C GLU A 460 29.94 -29.41 -117.62
N LEU A 461 28.96 -29.32 -118.53
CA LEU A 461 27.54 -29.46 -118.18
C LEU A 461 27.18 -30.91 -117.78
N GLU A 462 27.73 -31.90 -118.51
CA GLU A 462 27.51 -33.34 -118.27
C GLU A 462 27.97 -33.81 -116.88
N LYS A 463 28.91 -33.11 -116.23
CA LYS A 463 29.42 -33.44 -114.88
C LYS A 463 28.48 -33.03 -113.75
N LEU A 464 27.90 -31.83 -113.81
CA LEU A 464 27.22 -31.20 -112.67
C LEU A 464 25.76 -31.64 -112.52
N GLN A 465 25.05 -31.84 -113.62
CA GLN A 465 23.60 -32.11 -113.57
C GLN A 465 23.26 -33.59 -113.35
N HIS A 466 24.22 -34.50 -113.55
CA HIS A 466 23.98 -35.95 -113.51
C HIS A 466 23.92 -36.54 -112.08
N ILE A 467 24.35 -35.78 -111.06
CA ILE A 467 24.58 -36.26 -109.68
C ILE A 467 23.30 -36.30 -108.83
N ILE A 468 22.37 -35.36 -109.01
CA ILE A 468 21.41 -35.01 -107.94
C ILE A 468 20.10 -35.81 -107.97
N GLN A 469 19.62 -36.30 -109.12
CA GLN A 469 18.20 -36.69 -109.24
C GLN A 469 17.87 -38.02 -109.94
N ARG A 470 18.67 -39.08 -109.74
CA ARG A 470 18.21 -40.47 -110.02
C ARG A 470 18.97 -41.58 -109.27
N ARG A 471 18.54 -41.90 -108.04
CA ARG A 471 18.13 -43.26 -107.58
C ARG A 471 18.00 -43.39 -106.06
N SER A 472 16.78 -43.66 -105.61
CA SER A 472 16.56 -44.56 -104.47
C SER A 472 16.69 -46.02 -104.95
N CYS A 473 17.48 -46.86 -104.28
CA CYS A 473 17.15 -48.27 -103.98
C CYS A 473 18.30 -49.09 -103.33
N SER A 474 17.89 -49.92 -102.38
CA SER A 474 18.53 -51.06 -101.72
C SER A 474 19.83 -51.69 -102.25
N ARG A 475 20.85 -51.70 -101.38
CA ARG A 475 21.58 -52.88 -100.84
C ARG A 475 21.99 -54.02 -101.81
N SER A 476 23.31 -54.16 -102.06
CA SER A 476 24.10 -55.40 -101.80
C SER A 476 25.62 -55.27 -102.06
N HIS A 477 26.40 -55.89 -101.14
CA HIS A 477 27.77 -56.44 -101.25
C HIS A 477 29.04 -55.65 -101.70
N SER A 478 30.13 -56.00 -100.99
CA SER A 478 31.57 -56.07 -101.36
C SER A 478 32.50 -54.83 -101.37
N THR A 479 33.55 -54.97 -100.56
CA THR A 479 34.97 -54.54 -100.71
C THR A 479 35.43 -53.08 -100.54
N CYS A 480 36.14 -52.89 -99.42
CA CYS A 480 37.47 -52.26 -99.28
C CYS A 480 37.61 -50.73 -99.03
N GLU A 481 38.06 -50.40 -97.81
CA GLU A 481 38.98 -49.30 -97.42
C GLU A 481 38.60 -47.81 -97.72
N LYS A 482 38.99 -46.80 -96.92
CA LYS A 482 39.88 -46.73 -95.73
C LYS A 482 39.53 -45.52 -94.83
N THR A 483 39.92 -45.59 -93.55
CA THR A 483 40.16 -44.48 -92.56
C THR A 483 39.11 -43.36 -92.35
N PRO A 484 38.61 -43.18 -91.10
CA PRO A 484 37.93 -41.97 -90.65
C PRO A 484 38.82 -41.05 -89.79
N VAL A 485 38.99 -39.78 -90.17
CA VAL A 485 39.48 -38.69 -89.30
C VAL A 485 38.80 -37.39 -89.71
N PHE A 486 38.09 -36.71 -88.80
CA PHE A 486 38.29 -35.30 -88.42
C PHE A 486 37.27 -34.83 -87.36
N LYS A 487 37.81 -34.22 -86.28
CA LYS A 487 37.33 -33.11 -85.41
C LYS A 487 35.87 -32.65 -85.59
N THR A 488 35.06 -32.47 -84.54
CA THR A 488 35.22 -31.43 -83.49
C THR A 488 34.62 -31.88 -82.13
N LEU A 489 35.29 -31.71 -80.97
CA LEU A 489 35.55 -30.48 -80.17
C LEU A 489 34.38 -30.08 -79.25
N GLU A 490 34.51 -30.37 -77.95
CA GLU A 490 34.50 -29.32 -76.92
C GLU A 490 35.27 -29.74 -75.65
N LYS A 491 35.53 -28.79 -74.74
CA LYS A 491 36.67 -28.81 -73.79
C LYS A 491 36.40 -29.52 -72.45
N GLY A 492 37.46 -30.06 -71.84
CA GLY A 492 37.42 -30.66 -70.50
C GLY A 492 38.80 -31.01 -69.92
N ASP A 493 39.53 -29.98 -69.48
CA ASP A 493 40.59 -30.02 -68.44
C ASP A 493 41.77 -31.03 -68.54
N TYR A 494 42.50 -31.00 -69.67
CA TYR A 494 43.94 -31.36 -69.73
C TYR A 494 44.84 -30.16 -70.10
N ASP A 495 44.23 -28.96 -70.21
CA ASP A 495 44.90 -27.77 -70.74
C ASP A 495 46.00 -27.28 -69.79
N SER A 496 45.83 -27.46 -68.47
CA SER A 496 46.77 -27.06 -67.42
C SER A 496 48.18 -27.65 -67.60
N ASP A 497 48.29 -28.98 -67.70
CA ASP A 497 49.57 -29.68 -67.85
C ASP A 497 50.16 -29.48 -69.25
N ILE A 498 49.30 -29.40 -70.28
CA ILE A 498 49.72 -29.12 -71.66
C ILE A 498 50.29 -27.69 -71.77
N HIS A 499 49.71 -26.69 -71.09
CA HIS A 499 50.27 -25.33 -71.04
C HIS A 499 51.57 -25.26 -70.23
N LEU A 500 51.73 -26.08 -69.18
CA LEU A 500 52.99 -26.14 -68.42
C LEU A 500 54.11 -26.73 -69.29
N ILE A 501 53.90 -27.91 -69.88
CA ILE A 501 54.86 -28.56 -70.78
C ILE A 501 55.10 -27.71 -72.04
N THR A 502 54.08 -27.02 -72.54
CA THR A 502 54.21 -26.05 -73.65
C THR A 502 55.07 -24.86 -73.26
N ARG A 503 54.91 -24.30 -72.06
CA ARG A 503 55.80 -23.23 -71.57
C ARG A 503 57.23 -23.72 -71.38
N GLU A 504 57.44 -24.86 -70.72
CA GLU A 504 58.79 -25.41 -70.51
C GLU A 504 59.48 -25.71 -71.84
N ARG A 505 58.77 -26.32 -72.80
CA ARG A 505 59.23 -26.47 -74.19
C ARG A 505 59.57 -25.10 -74.79
N ASP A 506 58.70 -24.11 -74.72
CA ASP A 506 58.91 -22.82 -75.38
C ASP A 506 59.97 -21.95 -74.67
N GLU A 507 60.26 -22.18 -73.38
CA GLU A 507 61.37 -21.59 -72.63
C GLU A 507 62.71 -22.24 -73.05
N LEU A 508 62.74 -23.57 -73.15
CA LEU A 508 63.89 -24.35 -73.64
C LEU A 508 64.16 -24.08 -75.14
N GLN A 509 63.11 -23.93 -75.95
CA GLN A 509 63.18 -23.53 -77.36
C GLN A 509 63.75 -22.12 -77.47
N ARG A 510 63.28 -21.14 -76.68
CA ARG A 510 63.86 -19.78 -76.64
C ARG A 510 65.30 -19.76 -76.12
N MET A 511 65.73 -20.72 -75.30
CA MET A 511 67.15 -20.89 -74.97
C MET A 511 67.94 -21.52 -76.12
N LEU A 512 67.42 -22.56 -76.76
CA LEU A 512 68.03 -23.20 -77.93
C LEU A 512 68.19 -22.20 -79.08
N GLU A 513 67.17 -21.42 -79.43
CA GLU A 513 67.23 -20.36 -80.44
C GLU A 513 68.28 -19.28 -80.09
N ARG A 514 68.49 -18.98 -78.80
CA ARG A 514 69.57 -18.08 -78.36
C ARG A 514 70.95 -18.73 -78.53
N PHE A 515 71.12 -19.99 -78.14
CA PHE A 515 72.38 -20.73 -78.33
C PHE A 515 72.68 -20.97 -79.81
N GLU A 516 71.67 -21.25 -80.63
CA GLU A 516 71.78 -21.44 -82.08
C GLU A 516 72.13 -20.13 -82.78
N LYS A 517 71.54 -19.00 -82.39
CA LYS A 517 71.93 -17.68 -82.88
C LYS A 517 73.36 -17.32 -82.47
N HIS A 518 73.73 -17.56 -81.21
CA HIS A 518 75.10 -17.35 -80.73
C HIS A 518 76.12 -18.31 -81.39
N MET A 519 75.68 -19.50 -81.82
CA MET A 519 76.45 -20.46 -82.61
C MET A 519 76.58 -20.03 -84.08
N VAL A 520 75.56 -19.40 -84.67
CA VAL A 520 75.64 -18.75 -85.99
C VAL A 520 76.60 -17.57 -85.95
N ASP A 521 76.58 -16.76 -84.90
CA ASP A 521 77.54 -15.65 -84.71
C ASP A 521 78.98 -16.17 -84.52
N ILE A 522 79.18 -17.27 -83.78
CA ILE A 522 80.49 -17.94 -83.70
C ILE A 522 80.90 -18.51 -85.06
N GLN A 523 79.99 -19.14 -85.82
CA GLN A 523 80.29 -19.65 -87.16
C GLN A 523 80.59 -18.54 -88.18
N SER A 524 80.00 -17.35 -88.06
CA SER A 524 80.32 -16.21 -88.93
C SER A 524 81.70 -15.64 -88.61
N ASN A 525 82.04 -15.50 -87.33
CA ASN A 525 83.38 -15.11 -86.87
C ASN A 525 84.45 -16.13 -87.29
N VAL A 526 84.17 -17.44 -87.16
CA VAL A 526 85.08 -18.50 -87.65
C VAL A 526 85.25 -18.42 -89.17
N LYS A 527 84.20 -18.15 -89.95
CA LYS A 527 84.31 -17.94 -91.41
C LYS A 527 85.17 -16.72 -91.75
N LEU A 528 85.03 -15.62 -91.00
CA LEU A 528 85.83 -14.40 -91.18
C LEU A 528 87.32 -14.67 -90.89
N LEU A 529 87.63 -15.26 -89.74
CA LEU A 529 89.00 -15.63 -89.35
C LEU A 529 89.61 -16.69 -90.28
N THR A 530 88.79 -17.58 -90.86
CA THR A 530 89.23 -18.55 -91.87
C THR A 530 89.59 -17.85 -93.19
N ALA A 531 88.79 -16.87 -93.62
CA ALA A 531 89.10 -16.07 -94.81
C ALA A 531 90.35 -15.18 -94.61
N GLU A 532 90.56 -14.64 -93.42
CA GLU A 532 91.79 -13.90 -93.07
C GLU A 532 93.02 -14.82 -93.05
N ARG A 533 92.90 -16.02 -92.44
CA ARG A 533 93.94 -17.08 -92.50
C ARG A 533 94.31 -17.42 -93.93
N ASP A 534 93.31 -17.68 -94.78
CA ASP A 534 93.55 -18.14 -96.16
C ASP A 534 94.16 -17.04 -97.03
N LYS A 535 93.71 -15.79 -96.85
CA LYS A 535 94.35 -14.62 -97.48
C LYS A 535 95.80 -14.45 -97.04
N LEU A 536 96.12 -14.68 -95.77
CA LEU A 536 97.49 -14.62 -95.25
C LEU A 536 98.35 -15.81 -95.72
N SER A 537 97.74 -16.99 -95.89
CA SER A 537 98.43 -18.18 -96.41
C SER A 537 98.75 -18.10 -97.89
N VAL A 538 97.92 -17.40 -98.69
CA VAL A 538 98.24 -17.08 -100.10
C VAL A 538 99.45 -16.15 -100.16
N LEU A 539 99.41 -15.03 -99.43
CA LEU A 539 100.53 -14.06 -99.37
C LEU A 539 101.84 -14.70 -98.85
N TYR A 540 101.75 -15.68 -97.94
CA TYR A 540 102.91 -16.43 -97.47
C TYR A 540 103.49 -17.34 -98.56
N ASN A 541 102.65 -18.03 -99.33
CA ASN A 541 103.11 -18.89 -100.43
C ASN A 541 103.70 -18.06 -101.59
N GLU A 542 103.08 -16.93 -101.95
CA GLU A 542 103.60 -16.01 -102.98
C GLU A 542 105.02 -15.52 -102.62
N ALA A 543 105.24 -15.09 -101.37
CA ALA A 543 106.57 -14.70 -100.88
C ALA A 543 107.58 -15.88 -100.81
N GLN A 544 107.10 -17.10 -100.57
CA GLN A 544 107.92 -18.32 -100.55
C GLN A 544 108.37 -18.72 -101.97
N GLU A 545 107.52 -18.53 -102.98
CA GLU A 545 107.85 -18.76 -104.39
C GLU A 545 108.85 -17.72 -104.91
N GLU A 546 108.68 -16.42 -104.62
CA GLU A 546 109.67 -15.38 -104.96
C GLU A 546 111.05 -15.65 -104.34
N LEU A 547 111.10 -16.14 -103.09
CA LEU A 547 112.34 -16.55 -102.42
C LEU A 547 113.00 -17.81 -103.00
N SER A 548 112.26 -18.60 -103.78
CA SER A 548 112.78 -19.78 -104.48
C SER A 548 113.40 -19.43 -105.84
N ALA A 549 112.83 -18.44 -106.54
CA ALA A 549 113.29 -18.00 -107.87
C ALA A 549 114.71 -17.38 -107.86
N LEU A 550 115.16 -16.85 -106.72
CA LEU A 550 116.47 -16.18 -106.56
C LEU A 550 117.62 -17.11 -106.11
N LYS A 551 117.47 -18.44 -106.18
CA LYS A 551 118.44 -19.41 -105.63
C LYS A 551 118.89 -20.54 -106.58
N GLN A 552 118.73 -20.38 -107.90
CA GLN A 552 119.33 -21.26 -108.90
C GLN A 552 119.96 -20.51 -110.09
N ASP A 553 121.13 -19.93 -109.86
CA ASP A 553 122.29 -20.04 -110.77
C ASP A 553 123.55 -19.63 -109.99
N SER A 554 124.48 -20.52 -109.63
CA SER A 554 125.33 -21.43 -110.44
C SER A 554 126.71 -20.82 -110.64
N THR A 555 127.68 -21.33 -109.88
CA THR A 555 129.10 -20.97 -109.95
C THR A 555 129.83 -21.87 -110.95
N GLN A 556 130.64 -21.30 -111.85
CA GLN A 556 131.82 -22.03 -112.33
C GLN A 556 133.00 -21.13 -112.70
N THR A 557 134.17 -21.77 -112.82
CA THR A 557 135.49 -21.18 -112.60
C THR A 557 136.44 -21.51 -113.75
N THR A 558 137.36 -20.60 -114.08
CA THR A 558 138.69 -20.96 -114.62
C THR A 558 139.75 -19.95 -114.15
N VAL A 559 141.00 -20.39 -114.01
CA VAL A 559 142.11 -19.64 -113.39
C VAL A 559 143.37 -19.79 -114.23
N SER A 560 144.29 -18.80 -114.22
CA SER A 560 145.62 -18.94 -114.81
C SER A 560 146.76 -18.33 -113.97
N HIS A 561 147.41 -19.19 -113.20
CA HIS A 561 148.87 -19.40 -113.21
C HIS A 561 149.89 -18.37 -112.65
N ASN A 562 149.55 -17.48 -111.70
CA ASN A 562 150.59 -16.67 -111.00
C ASN A 562 150.40 -16.43 -109.49
N THR A 563 149.34 -16.94 -108.84
CA THR A 563 148.91 -16.51 -107.49
C THR A 563 149.34 -17.39 -106.31
N ILE A 564 150.02 -18.51 -106.54
CA ILE A 564 150.24 -19.56 -105.52
C ILE A 564 151.14 -19.10 -104.34
N SER A 565 152.02 -18.12 -104.55
CA SER A 565 153.02 -17.68 -103.56
C SER A 565 152.47 -16.82 -102.39
N LEU A 566 151.26 -16.25 -102.51
CA LEU A 566 150.70 -15.33 -101.50
C LEU A 566 149.85 -16.02 -100.42
N ILE A 567 149.22 -17.15 -100.75
CA ILE A 567 148.13 -17.75 -99.96
C ILE A 567 148.61 -18.30 -98.60
N GLU A 568 149.88 -18.71 -98.48
CA GLU A 568 150.39 -19.36 -97.27
C GLU A 568 150.47 -18.43 -96.05
N LYS A 569 150.51 -17.10 -96.23
CA LYS A 569 150.60 -16.14 -95.12
C LYS A 569 149.26 -15.68 -94.53
N GLU A 570 148.18 -15.65 -95.30
CA GLU A 570 146.88 -15.20 -94.79
C GLU A 570 146.22 -16.23 -93.85
N LYS A 571 146.50 -17.52 -94.09
CA LYS A 571 145.94 -18.65 -93.33
C LYS A 571 146.21 -18.57 -91.81
N GLU A 572 147.39 -18.09 -91.41
CA GLU A 572 147.84 -18.12 -90.01
C GLU A 572 147.10 -17.09 -89.15
N LEU A 573 146.77 -15.91 -89.72
CA LEU A 573 146.08 -14.84 -89.00
C LEU A 573 144.63 -15.20 -88.66
N ALA A 574 143.87 -15.76 -89.61
CA ALA A 574 142.45 -16.08 -89.44
C ALA A 574 142.16 -17.07 -88.29
N LEU A 575 143.13 -17.95 -87.97
CA LEU A 575 143.03 -18.90 -86.86
C LEU A 575 143.15 -18.24 -85.47
N SER A 576 143.63 -17.00 -85.38
CA SER A 576 143.73 -16.27 -84.12
C SER A 576 142.39 -15.64 -83.73
N ASP A 577 141.74 -14.93 -84.65
CA ASP A 577 140.47 -14.24 -84.41
C ASP A 577 139.32 -15.20 -84.10
N LEU A 578 139.29 -16.39 -84.73
CA LEU A 578 138.27 -17.40 -84.47
C LEU A 578 138.20 -17.79 -82.98
N ARG A 579 139.35 -17.82 -82.27
CA ARG A 579 139.41 -18.17 -80.84
C ARG A 579 138.81 -17.08 -79.96
N ARG A 580 139.00 -15.81 -80.32
CA ARG A 580 138.44 -14.64 -79.60
C ARG A 580 136.91 -14.65 -79.65
N ILE A 581 136.35 -14.84 -80.85
CA ILE A 581 134.89 -14.85 -81.07
C ILE A 581 134.21 -15.97 -80.26
N MET A 582 134.84 -17.13 -80.09
CA MET A 582 134.28 -18.22 -79.26
C MET A 582 134.17 -17.84 -77.77
N ALA A 583 135.16 -17.12 -77.21
CA ALA A 583 135.12 -16.69 -75.81
C ALA A 583 134.02 -15.64 -75.57
N GLU A 584 133.88 -14.68 -76.48
CA GLU A 584 132.83 -13.66 -76.43
C GLU A 584 131.42 -14.28 -76.56
N LYS A 585 131.26 -15.29 -77.43
CA LYS A 585 130.01 -16.04 -77.62
C LYS A 585 129.54 -16.74 -76.34
N GLU A 586 130.41 -17.49 -75.66
CA GLU A 586 129.99 -18.21 -74.45
C GLU A 586 129.72 -17.24 -73.29
N ALA A 587 130.47 -16.13 -73.18
CA ALA A 587 130.17 -15.08 -72.20
C ALA A 587 128.81 -14.37 -72.44
N LEU A 588 128.35 -14.25 -73.69
CA LEU A 588 127.00 -13.76 -74.02
C LEU A 588 125.91 -14.78 -73.68
N LYS A 589 126.18 -16.06 -73.88
CA LYS A 589 125.28 -17.18 -73.58
C LYS A 589 125.03 -17.34 -72.08
N ASP A 590 126.06 -17.18 -71.24
CA ASP A 590 125.90 -17.19 -69.78
C ASP A 590 125.10 -15.97 -69.27
N LYS A 591 125.32 -14.78 -69.85
CA LYS A 591 124.49 -13.60 -69.57
C LYS A 591 123.03 -13.82 -69.95
N LEU A 592 122.75 -14.42 -71.11
CA LEU A 592 121.39 -14.76 -71.53
C LEU A 592 120.72 -15.75 -70.57
N LYS A 593 121.45 -16.80 -70.15
CA LYS A 593 120.98 -17.78 -69.16
C LYS A 593 120.64 -17.13 -67.82
N HIS A 594 121.50 -16.25 -67.30
CA HIS A 594 121.24 -15.54 -66.05
C HIS A 594 120.01 -14.61 -66.15
N LEU A 595 119.84 -13.89 -67.27
CA LEU A 595 118.65 -13.06 -67.51
C LEU A 595 117.36 -13.89 -67.62
N GLN A 596 117.43 -15.10 -68.20
CA GLN A 596 116.30 -16.03 -68.22
C GLN A 596 115.96 -16.54 -66.81
N GLU A 597 116.96 -16.90 -66.00
CA GLU A 597 116.77 -17.33 -64.60
C GLU A 597 116.15 -16.22 -63.74
N MET A 598 116.63 -14.97 -63.87
CA MET A 598 116.01 -13.81 -63.21
C MET A 598 114.57 -13.56 -63.69
N SER A 599 114.28 -13.75 -64.97
CA SER A 599 112.93 -13.59 -65.52
C SER A 599 111.96 -14.67 -64.99
N VAL A 600 112.41 -15.93 -64.89
CA VAL A 600 111.62 -17.02 -64.31
C VAL A 600 111.37 -16.81 -62.82
N PHE A 601 112.38 -16.38 -62.06
CA PHE A 601 112.22 -16.03 -60.65
C PHE A 601 111.21 -14.89 -60.45
N GLY A 602 111.33 -13.80 -61.22
CA GLY A 602 110.39 -12.68 -61.17
C GLY A 602 108.96 -13.07 -61.53
N LYS A 603 108.76 -14.00 -62.48
CA LYS A 603 107.44 -14.57 -62.78
C LYS A 603 106.87 -15.37 -61.61
N SER A 604 107.68 -16.21 -60.96
CA SER A 604 107.23 -17.01 -59.81
C SER A 604 106.80 -16.16 -58.62
N GLU A 605 107.48 -15.05 -58.34
CA GLU A 605 107.05 -14.09 -57.29
C GLU A 605 105.76 -13.35 -57.68
N LEU A 606 105.56 -13.04 -58.96
CA LEU A 606 104.29 -12.48 -59.46
C LEU A 606 103.14 -13.50 -59.37
N GLU A 607 103.38 -14.78 -59.69
CA GLU A 607 102.37 -15.85 -59.57
C GLU A 607 101.96 -16.05 -58.10
N LYS A 608 102.92 -16.13 -57.16
CA LYS A 608 102.63 -16.23 -55.70
C LYS A 608 101.83 -15.05 -55.18
N THR A 609 102.14 -13.83 -55.63
CA THR A 609 101.41 -12.62 -55.20
C THR A 609 100.01 -12.56 -55.81
N ILE A 610 99.82 -13.04 -57.04
CA ILE A 610 98.49 -13.22 -57.65
C ILE A 610 97.66 -14.28 -56.90
N GLU A 611 98.23 -15.44 -56.57
CA GLU A 611 97.54 -16.48 -55.78
C GLU A 611 97.13 -15.96 -54.40
N HIS A 612 98.02 -15.23 -53.71
CA HIS A 612 97.72 -14.62 -52.41
C HIS A 612 96.57 -13.60 -52.52
N LEU A 613 96.61 -12.70 -53.52
CA LEU A 613 95.54 -11.72 -53.74
C LEU A 613 94.21 -12.37 -54.14
N THR A 614 94.23 -13.45 -54.93
CA THR A 614 93.03 -14.25 -55.24
C THR A 614 92.44 -14.91 -53.99
N CYS A 615 93.29 -15.46 -53.11
CA CYS A 615 92.88 -16.04 -51.83
C CYS A 615 92.24 -14.99 -50.91
N VAL A 616 92.86 -13.81 -50.77
CA VAL A 616 92.32 -12.69 -49.97
C VAL A 616 91.00 -12.17 -50.55
N ASN A 617 90.88 -12.02 -51.88
CA ASN A 617 89.61 -11.65 -52.52
C ASN A 617 88.50 -12.67 -52.25
N HIS A 618 88.80 -13.97 -52.29
CA HIS A 618 87.81 -15.00 -51.97
C HIS A 618 87.35 -14.96 -50.50
N GLN A 619 88.27 -14.70 -49.57
CA GLN A 619 87.93 -14.50 -48.16
C GLN A 619 86.98 -13.29 -47.97
N LEU A 620 87.31 -12.14 -48.57
CA LEU A 620 86.47 -10.94 -48.53
C LEU A 620 85.10 -11.13 -49.21
N GLU A 621 85.03 -11.91 -50.29
CA GLU A 621 83.76 -12.25 -50.96
C GLU A 621 82.87 -13.14 -50.07
N ASN A 622 83.47 -14.08 -49.33
CA ASN A 622 82.76 -14.92 -48.36
C ASN A 622 82.23 -14.10 -47.17
N GLU A 623 83.06 -13.23 -46.57
CA GLU A 623 82.65 -12.31 -45.50
C GLU A 623 81.49 -11.40 -45.94
N LYS A 624 81.59 -10.83 -47.15
CA LYS A 624 80.55 -10.03 -47.81
C LYS A 624 79.24 -10.81 -48.02
N CYS A 625 79.31 -12.12 -48.28
CA CYS A 625 78.13 -12.97 -48.34
C CYS A 625 77.53 -13.26 -46.96
N GLU A 626 78.37 -13.57 -45.95
CA GLU A 626 77.91 -13.71 -44.57
C GLU A 626 77.23 -12.44 -44.03
N LEU A 627 77.83 -11.27 -44.27
CA LEU A 627 77.28 -9.99 -43.83
C LEU A 627 75.94 -9.68 -44.50
N LYS A 628 75.77 -10.00 -45.79
CA LYS A 628 74.46 -9.93 -46.46
C LYS A 628 73.42 -10.81 -45.78
N SER A 629 73.75 -12.06 -45.46
CA SER A 629 72.84 -13.00 -44.77
C SER A 629 72.48 -12.51 -43.37
N LYS A 630 73.46 -12.00 -42.60
CA LYS A 630 73.23 -11.40 -41.28
C LYS A 630 72.32 -10.16 -41.36
N ILE A 631 72.50 -9.31 -42.37
CA ILE A 631 71.63 -8.15 -42.64
C ILE A 631 70.21 -8.59 -43.04
N PHE A 632 70.06 -9.67 -43.82
CA PHE A 632 68.75 -10.20 -44.21
C PHE A 632 67.95 -10.68 -42.99
N ILE A 633 68.54 -11.53 -42.16
CA ILE A 633 67.94 -12.02 -40.91
C ILE A 633 67.60 -10.85 -39.96
N MET A 634 68.47 -9.83 -39.89
CA MET A 634 68.19 -8.66 -39.07
C MET A 634 67.03 -7.80 -39.61
N LYS A 635 66.81 -7.76 -40.93
CA LYS A 635 65.62 -7.12 -41.53
C LYS A 635 64.33 -7.90 -41.22
N GLU A 636 64.33 -9.22 -41.39
CA GLU A 636 63.14 -10.04 -41.06
C GLU A 636 62.77 -9.94 -39.59
N THR A 637 63.76 -9.99 -38.68
CA THR A 637 63.51 -9.81 -37.25
C THR A 637 63.01 -8.40 -36.92
N MET A 638 63.58 -7.34 -37.51
CA MET A 638 63.05 -5.97 -37.38
C MET A 638 61.60 -5.86 -37.86
N GLU A 639 61.26 -6.41 -39.03
CA GLU A 639 59.89 -6.38 -39.58
C GLU A 639 58.91 -7.16 -38.69
N SER A 640 59.33 -8.30 -38.13
CA SER A 640 58.52 -9.08 -37.18
C SER A 640 58.26 -8.30 -35.88
N LEU A 641 59.25 -7.56 -35.39
CA LEU A 641 59.13 -6.71 -34.21
C LEU A 641 58.27 -5.47 -34.49
N GLU A 642 58.39 -4.88 -35.67
CA GLU A 642 57.55 -3.75 -36.10
C GLU A 642 56.07 -4.16 -36.24
N LYS A 643 55.80 -5.31 -36.87
CA LYS A 643 54.45 -5.92 -36.93
C LYS A 643 53.90 -6.17 -35.52
N LYS A 644 54.72 -6.71 -34.61
CA LYS A 644 54.35 -6.96 -33.21
C LYS A 644 54.08 -5.66 -32.43
N ALA A 645 54.87 -4.62 -32.65
CA ALA A 645 54.70 -3.30 -32.04
C ALA A 645 53.42 -2.60 -32.54
N LYS A 646 53.15 -2.65 -33.86
CA LYS A 646 51.91 -2.15 -34.46
C LYS A 646 50.67 -2.85 -33.89
N PHE A 647 50.71 -4.18 -33.76
CA PHE A 647 49.64 -4.95 -33.12
C PHE A 647 49.45 -4.58 -31.63
N GLN A 648 50.53 -4.41 -30.87
CA GLN A 648 50.45 -3.96 -29.48
C GLN A 648 49.87 -2.54 -29.36
N ALA A 649 50.27 -1.60 -30.24
CA ALA A 649 49.71 -0.26 -30.28
C ALA A 649 48.21 -0.27 -30.58
N GLN A 650 47.76 -1.06 -31.58
CA GLN A 650 46.34 -1.22 -31.90
C GLN A 650 45.55 -1.82 -30.72
N LYS A 651 46.12 -2.83 -30.03
CA LYS A 651 45.49 -3.41 -28.82
C LYS A 651 45.39 -2.38 -27.69
N LEU A 652 46.42 -1.55 -27.49
CA LEU A 652 46.38 -0.47 -26.49
C LEU A 652 45.33 0.59 -26.84
N SER A 653 45.17 0.97 -28.11
CA SER A 653 44.11 1.90 -28.52
C SER A 653 42.71 1.32 -28.33
N HIS A 654 42.52 0.00 -28.54
CA HIS A 654 41.24 -0.66 -28.26
C HIS A 654 40.91 -0.59 -26.75
N VAL A 655 41.85 -1.01 -25.90
CA VAL A 655 41.67 -0.98 -24.43
C VAL A 655 41.46 0.44 -23.89
N ALA A 656 42.08 1.46 -24.51
CA ALA A 656 41.82 2.85 -24.18
C ALA A 656 40.40 3.31 -24.58
N GLY A 657 39.89 2.81 -25.72
CA GLY A 657 38.49 2.99 -26.14
C GLY A 657 37.50 2.33 -25.17
N ASP A 658 37.72 1.06 -24.84
CA ASP A 658 36.89 0.29 -23.88
C ASP A 658 36.84 0.99 -22.51
N SER A 659 38.01 1.42 -22.01
CA SER A 659 38.16 2.16 -20.75
C SER A 659 37.42 3.50 -20.78
N SER A 660 37.42 4.21 -21.91
CA SER A 660 36.62 5.42 -22.11
C SER A 660 35.12 5.15 -22.07
N HIS A 661 34.67 4.06 -22.73
CA HIS A 661 33.26 3.65 -22.76
C HIS A 661 32.75 3.29 -21.36
N GLN A 662 33.47 2.45 -20.63
CA GLN A 662 33.17 2.10 -19.24
C GLN A 662 33.15 3.34 -18.32
N LYS A 663 34.01 4.32 -18.57
CA LYS A 663 34.02 5.60 -17.83
C LYS A 663 32.78 6.45 -18.13
N THR A 664 32.27 6.44 -19.37
CA THR A 664 30.99 7.10 -19.71
C THR A 664 29.79 6.38 -19.10
N GLU A 665 29.74 5.06 -19.11
CA GLU A 665 28.70 4.26 -18.45
C GLU A 665 28.68 4.51 -16.93
N MET A 666 29.84 4.46 -16.27
CA MET A 666 29.97 4.75 -14.83
C MET A 666 29.55 6.17 -14.46
N ASN A 667 29.75 7.15 -15.35
CA ASN A 667 29.24 8.52 -15.14
C ASN A 667 27.71 8.60 -15.32
N SER A 668 27.15 7.87 -16.29
CA SER A 668 25.69 7.78 -16.48
C SER A 668 25.00 7.11 -15.29
N LEU A 669 25.52 5.97 -14.83
CA LEU A 669 25.04 5.25 -13.64
C LEU A 669 25.14 6.10 -12.37
N ARG A 670 26.20 6.92 -12.21
CA ARG A 670 26.30 7.87 -11.09
C ARG A 670 25.19 8.91 -11.15
N LEU A 671 24.92 9.52 -12.31
CA LEU A 671 23.86 10.51 -12.47
C LEU A 671 22.47 9.93 -12.15
N VAL A 672 22.19 8.70 -12.58
CA VAL A 672 20.95 7.98 -12.25
C VAL A 672 20.85 7.71 -10.74
N ASN A 673 21.93 7.24 -10.10
CA ASN A 673 21.96 7.05 -8.65
C ASN A 673 21.74 8.37 -7.89
N GLU A 674 22.34 9.48 -8.31
CA GLU A 674 22.07 10.79 -7.71
C GLU A 674 20.62 11.24 -7.89
N GLN A 675 19.98 10.94 -9.02
CA GLN A 675 18.57 11.25 -9.25
C GLN A 675 17.64 10.38 -8.40
N LEU A 676 17.97 9.09 -8.22
CA LEU A 676 17.26 8.19 -7.30
C LEU A 676 17.45 8.62 -5.84
N GLN A 677 18.64 9.05 -5.45
CA GLN A 677 18.97 9.59 -4.12
C GLN A 677 18.11 10.82 -3.79
N ARG A 678 18.07 11.83 -4.69
CA ARG A 678 17.20 13.01 -4.54
C ARG A 678 15.72 12.63 -4.44
N SER A 679 15.28 11.69 -5.28
CA SER A 679 13.89 11.19 -5.25
C SER A 679 13.54 10.50 -3.92
N LEU A 680 14.48 9.72 -3.35
CA LEU A 680 14.34 9.09 -2.04
C LEU A 680 14.21 10.15 -0.93
N GLU A 681 15.03 11.19 -0.98
CA GLU A 681 15.03 12.31 -0.03
C GLU A 681 13.70 13.09 -0.09
N ASP A 682 13.16 13.37 -1.29
CA ASP A 682 11.84 13.96 -1.48
C ASP A 682 10.71 13.08 -0.89
N TYR A 683 10.75 11.77 -1.12
CA TYR A 683 9.78 10.83 -0.53
C TYR A 683 9.89 10.76 1.00
N GLN A 684 11.10 10.78 1.56
CA GLN A 684 11.33 10.81 3.02
C GLN A 684 10.83 12.13 3.64
N HIS A 685 11.09 13.27 3.00
CA HIS A 685 10.58 14.56 3.44
C HIS A 685 9.04 14.58 3.44
N ARG A 686 8.41 14.13 2.34
CA ARG A 686 6.96 14.04 2.21
C ARG A 686 6.33 13.07 3.23
N LEU A 687 7.00 11.96 3.54
CA LEU A 687 6.58 11.03 4.60
C LEU A 687 6.64 11.68 5.98
N ASN A 688 7.70 12.42 6.30
CA ASN A 688 7.84 13.10 7.59
C ASN A 688 6.82 14.25 7.76
N MET A 689 6.51 14.99 6.69
CA MET A 689 5.39 15.96 6.71
C MET A 689 4.06 15.26 7.03
N LYS A 690 3.78 14.10 6.40
CA LYS A 690 2.55 13.33 6.69
C LYS A 690 2.52 12.69 8.09
N ARG A 691 3.68 12.36 8.68
CA ARG A 691 3.76 11.99 10.11
C ARG A 691 3.40 13.16 11.02
N SER A 692 3.96 14.35 10.79
CA SER A 692 3.65 15.53 11.60
C SER A 692 2.18 15.97 11.48
N GLU A 693 1.57 15.86 10.29
CA GLU A 693 0.12 16.04 10.11
C GLU A 693 -0.69 15.02 10.93
N LEU A 694 -0.30 13.75 10.93
CA LEU A 694 -0.95 12.68 11.68
C LEU A 694 -0.81 12.87 13.20
N GLU A 695 0.37 13.25 13.68
CA GLU A 695 0.64 13.55 15.09
C GLU A 695 -0.21 14.74 15.57
N SER A 696 -0.34 15.79 14.75
CA SER A 696 -1.23 16.93 15.01
C SER A 696 -2.71 16.52 15.05
N ALA A 697 -3.15 15.64 14.14
CA ALA A 697 -4.51 15.11 14.16
C ALA A 697 -4.78 14.23 15.39
N GLN A 698 -3.83 13.37 15.79
CA GLN A 698 -3.93 12.55 17.01
C GLN A 698 -4.00 13.41 18.27
N ALA A 699 -3.23 14.50 18.35
CA ALA A 699 -3.31 15.46 19.46
C ALA A 699 -4.69 16.13 19.52
N GLN A 700 -5.28 16.49 18.38
CA GLN A 700 -6.64 17.06 18.31
C GLN A 700 -7.71 16.03 18.72
N VAL A 701 -7.60 14.77 18.28
CA VAL A 701 -8.50 13.68 18.71
C VAL A 701 -8.46 13.52 20.23
N LYS A 702 -7.27 13.45 20.84
CA LYS A 702 -7.14 13.35 22.30
C LYS A 702 -7.78 14.52 23.06
N ILE A 703 -7.66 15.74 22.55
CA ILE A 703 -8.31 16.93 23.14
C ILE A 703 -9.85 16.82 23.03
N LEU A 704 -10.36 16.26 21.94
CA LEU A 704 -11.80 16.00 21.77
C LEU A 704 -12.30 14.87 22.67
N GLU A 705 -11.56 13.78 22.83
CA GLU A 705 -11.84 12.69 23.77
C GLU A 705 -11.91 13.20 25.22
N GLU A 706 -10.92 13.99 25.65
CA GLU A 706 -10.94 14.66 26.95
C GLU A 706 -12.17 15.58 27.12
N LYS A 707 -12.56 16.30 26.07
CA LYS A 707 -13.74 17.17 26.07
C LYS A 707 -15.04 16.37 26.15
N ILE A 708 -15.12 15.21 25.49
CA ILE A 708 -16.24 14.26 25.58
C ILE A 708 -16.33 13.69 27.00
N GLY A 709 -15.23 13.25 27.60
CA GLY A 709 -15.21 12.80 29.00
C GLY A 709 -15.67 13.90 29.98
N LYS A 710 -15.18 15.13 29.80
CA LYS A 710 -15.59 16.33 30.57
C LYS A 710 -17.04 16.79 30.29
N LEU A 711 -17.71 16.26 29.27
CA LEU A 711 -19.14 16.45 29.02
C LEU A 711 -19.95 15.30 29.63
N HIS A 712 -19.50 14.06 29.46
CA HIS A 712 -20.14 12.86 30.01
C HIS A 712 -20.23 12.94 31.54
N LEU A 713 -19.15 13.32 32.24
CA LEU A 713 -19.15 13.50 33.71
C LEU A 713 -20.13 14.59 34.20
N ARG A 714 -20.41 15.61 33.39
CA ARG A 714 -21.45 16.61 33.71
C ARG A 714 -22.85 16.08 33.45
N MET A 715 -23.02 15.31 32.37
CA MET A 715 -24.29 14.65 32.04
C MET A 715 -24.69 13.62 33.11
N THR A 716 -23.74 12.87 33.68
CA THR A 716 -24.02 11.94 34.79
C THR A 716 -24.39 12.69 36.07
N SER A 717 -23.62 13.73 36.47
CA SER A 717 -23.96 14.59 37.62
C SER A 717 -25.38 15.18 37.50
N GLN A 718 -25.71 15.76 36.33
CA GLN A 718 -27.03 16.35 36.09
C GLN A 718 -28.16 15.30 36.08
N ASN A 719 -27.89 14.07 35.64
CA ASN A 719 -28.85 12.98 35.71
C ASN A 719 -29.04 12.44 37.14
N GLU A 720 -27.98 12.41 37.95
CA GLU A 720 -28.05 12.11 39.39
C GLU A 720 -28.82 13.18 40.15
N GLU A 721 -28.54 14.46 39.92
CA GLU A 721 -29.29 15.61 40.44
C GLU A 721 -30.78 15.52 40.06
N ALA A 722 -31.10 15.27 38.79
CA ALA A 722 -32.47 15.12 38.31
C ALA A 722 -33.18 13.89 38.92
N HIS A 723 -32.45 12.81 39.19
CA HIS A 723 -32.99 11.63 39.88
C HIS A 723 -33.25 11.89 41.37
N VAL A 724 -32.41 12.68 42.04
CA VAL A 724 -32.67 13.17 43.41
C VAL A 724 -33.90 14.08 43.42
N MET A 725 -34.01 15.06 42.51
CA MET A 725 -35.20 15.93 42.41
C MET A 725 -36.49 15.13 42.18
N LYS A 726 -36.48 14.11 41.30
CA LYS A 726 -37.62 13.21 41.09
C LYS A 726 -38.01 12.44 42.36
N LYS A 727 -37.03 12.00 43.17
CA LYS A 727 -37.30 11.39 44.48
C LYS A 727 -37.94 12.37 45.46
N THR A 728 -37.45 13.61 45.52
CA THR A 728 -38.03 14.65 46.38
C THR A 728 -39.46 14.99 45.99
N ILE A 729 -39.75 15.13 44.69
CA ILE A 729 -41.12 15.32 44.19
C ILE A 729 -42.03 14.16 44.63
N GLY A 730 -41.59 12.90 44.43
CA GLY A 730 -42.32 11.71 44.88
C GLY A 730 -42.41 11.49 46.40
N VAL A 731 -41.82 12.37 47.22
CA VAL A 731 -42.08 12.49 48.67
C VAL A 731 -43.12 13.59 48.91
N ILE A 732 -42.94 14.77 48.31
CA ILE A 732 -43.88 15.90 48.40
C ILE A 732 -45.28 15.51 47.92
N ASP A 733 -45.41 14.73 46.85
CA ASP A 733 -46.70 14.22 46.37
C ASP A 733 -47.41 13.36 47.43
N LYS A 734 -46.67 12.52 48.17
CA LYS A 734 -47.22 11.69 49.25
C LYS A 734 -47.59 12.52 50.48
N GLU A 735 -46.76 13.49 50.85
CA GLU A 735 -47.06 14.43 51.93
C GLU A 735 -48.32 15.23 51.62
N LYS A 736 -48.47 15.69 50.37
CA LYS A 736 -49.68 16.34 49.85
C LYS A 736 -50.90 15.41 49.95
N ASP A 737 -50.79 14.15 49.53
CA ASP A 737 -51.92 13.22 49.54
C ASP A 737 -52.38 12.90 50.98
N ILE A 738 -51.44 12.71 51.92
CA ILE A 738 -51.73 12.55 53.37
C ILE A 738 -52.37 13.82 53.96
N LEU A 739 -51.90 15.01 53.56
CA LEU A 739 -52.49 16.28 53.97
C LEU A 739 -53.90 16.48 53.40
N GLN A 740 -54.16 16.01 52.18
CA GLN A 740 -55.49 16.04 51.56
C GLN A 740 -56.46 15.12 52.32
N GLU A 741 -56.09 13.87 52.58
CA GLU A 741 -56.86 12.93 53.41
C GLU A 741 -57.16 13.52 54.80
N THR A 742 -56.16 14.16 55.43
CA THR A 742 -56.32 14.86 56.72
C THR A 742 -57.28 16.06 56.65
N VAL A 743 -57.36 16.76 55.50
CA VAL A 743 -58.30 17.87 55.28
C VAL A 743 -59.71 17.36 55.01
N ASP A 744 -59.85 16.28 54.26
CA ASP A 744 -61.14 15.67 53.92
C ASP A 744 -61.79 15.06 55.19
N GLU A 745 -61.03 14.33 56.02
CA GLU A 745 -61.48 13.89 57.35
C GLU A 745 -61.99 15.06 58.22
N LYS A 746 -61.24 16.18 58.25
CA LYS A 746 -61.61 17.35 59.06
C LYS A 746 -62.86 18.02 58.51
N THR A 747 -63.02 18.04 57.19
CA THR A 747 -64.21 18.57 56.52
C THR A 747 -65.45 17.73 56.85
N GLU A 748 -65.33 16.40 56.83
CA GLU A 748 -66.40 15.50 57.27
C GLU A 748 -66.75 15.69 58.75
N LYS A 749 -65.74 15.77 59.64
CA LYS A 749 -65.92 16.01 61.08
C LYS A 749 -66.61 17.37 61.34
N ILE A 750 -66.28 18.41 60.57
CA ILE A 750 -66.95 19.73 60.64
C ILE A 750 -68.41 19.63 60.15
N ALA A 751 -68.68 18.94 59.04
CA ALA A 751 -70.04 18.75 58.53
C ALA A 751 -70.93 18.01 59.56
N ASN A 752 -70.42 16.91 60.11
CA ASN A 752 -71.08 16.12 61.16
C ASN A 752 -71.35 16.96 62.42
N LEU A 753 -70.41 17.82 62.85
CA LEU A 753 -70.63 18.75 63.97
C LEU A 753 -71.66 19.85 63.64
N HIS A 754 -71.70 20.33 62.40
CA HIS A 754 -72.66 21.34 61.96
C HIS A 754 -74.09 20.80 61.89
N GLU A 755 -74.29 19.57 61.39
CA GLU A 755 -75.59 18.88 61.45
C GLU A 755 -76.03 18.63 62.90
N ASN A 756 -75.10 18.19 63.76
CA ASN A 756 -75.38 18.03 65.19
C ASN A 756 -75.83 19.35 65.83
N LEU A 757 -75.13 20.46 65.57
CA LEU A 757 -75.53 21.80 66.05
C LEU A 757 -76.92 22.19 65.53
N ALA A 758 -77.19 22.06 64.24
CA ALA A 758 -78.51 22.35 63.66
C ALA A 758 -79.64 21.47 64.25
N SER A 759 -79.34 20.22 64.64
CA SER A 759 -80.29 19.36 65.36
C SER A 759 -80.57 19.86 66.79
N LYS A 760 -79.56 20.38 67.50
CA LYS A 760 -79.70 20.97 68.83
C LYS A 760 -80.42 22.32 68.75
N GLU A 761 -80.15 23.15 67.75
CA GLU A 761 -80.89 24.39 67.50
C GLU A 761 -82.38 24.13 67.27
N LYS A 762 -82.73 23.17 66.40
CA LYS A 762 -84.13 22.71 66.22
C LYS A 762 -84.77 22.21 67.52
N THR A 763 -84.01 21.51 68.36
CA THR A 763 -84.47 21.06 69.68
C THR A 763 -84.71 22.24 70.62
N ILE A 764 -83.81 23.22 70.64
CA ILE A 764 -83.90 24.43 71.47
C ILE A 764 -85.06 25.33 71.01
N THR A 765 -85.32 25.48 69.71
CA THR A 765 -86.47 26.25 69.23
C THR A 765 -87.79 25.55 69.57
N GLN A 766 -87.86 24.22 69.46
CA GLN A 766 -89.04 23.46 69.92
C GLN A 766 -89.25 23.61 71.44
N MET A 767 -88.19 23.52 72.24
CA MET A 767 -88.26 23.74 73.69
C MET A 767 -88.75 25.15 74.03
N LYS A 768 -88.24 26.20 73.35
CA LYS A 768 -88.70 27.58 73.52
C LYS A 768 -90.18 27.76 73.21
N ILE A 769 -90.69 27.10 72.16
CA ILE A 769 -92.13 27.08 71.85
C ILE A 769 -92.90 26.45 73.02
N THR A 770 -92.52 25.27 73.49
CA THR A 770 -93.22 24.60 74.60
C THR A 770 -93.15 25.39 75.92
N VAL A 771 -92.06 26.11 76.19
CA VAL A 771 -91.96 27.02 77.35
C VAL A 771 -92.96 28.17 77.22
N SER A 772 -93.07 28.79 76.05
CA SER A 772 -94.06 29.86 75.81
C SER A 772 -95.52 29.35 75.89
N GLU A 773 -95.78 28.12 75.45
CA GLU A 773 -97.07 27.44 75.63
C GLU A 773 -97.38 27.23 77.13
N TYR A 774 -96.41 26.78 77.94
CA TYR A 774 -96.56 26.67 79.39
C TYR A 774 -96.71 28.04 80.08
N GLU A 775 -95.97 29.07 79.67
CA GLU A 775 -96.09 30.43 80.21
C GLU A 775 -97.46 31.05 79.94
N SER A 776 -97.99 30.91 78.72
CA SER A 776 -99.33 31.37 78.38
C SER A 776 -100.41 30.61 79.17
N SER A 777 -100.26 29.29 79.31
CA SER A 777 -101.13 28.45 80.15
C SER A 777 -101.09 28.85 81.63
N LEU A 778 -99.90 29.14 82.15
CA LEU A 778 -99.67 29.56 83.54
C LEU A 778 -100.19 30.98 83.79
N ASN A 779 -100.13 31.88 82.81
CA ASN A 779 -100.75 33.20 82.90
C ASN A 779 -102.28 33.11 82.83
N HIS A 780 -102.85 32.25 81.99
CA HIS A 780 -104.30 31.98 82.03
C HIS A 780 -104.73 31.39 83.38
N LEU A 781 -103.96 30.47 83.97
CA LEU A 781 -104.21 29.96 85.32
C LEU A 781 -104.14 31.08 86.37
N LYS A 782 -103.16 31.99 86.32
CA LYS A 782 -103.13 33.18 87.20
C LYS A 782 -104.38 34.06 87.06
N GLU A 783 -104.87 34.30 85.83
CA GLU A 783 -106.11 35.06 85.61
C GLU A 783 -107.32 34.35 86.22
N THR A 784 -107.44 33.02 86.06
CA THR A 784 -108.52 32.26 86.71
C THR A 784 -108.42 32.31 88.23
N LEU A 785 -107.22 32.23 88.80
CA LEU A 785 -106.98 32.35 90.24
C LEU A 785 -107.38 33.74 90.76
N ILE A 786 -106.95 34.82 90.09
CA ILE A 786 -107.32 36.20 90.43
C ILE A 786 -108.86 36.38 90.37
N ASN A 787 -109.53 35.73 89.41
CA ASN A 787 -111.00 35.76 89.34
C ASN A 787 -111.65 34.97 90.49
N ARG A 788 -111.07 33.84 90.93
CA ARG A 788 -111.52 33.14 92.14
C ARG A 788 -111.24 33.93 93.42
N ASP A 789 -110.12 34.65 93.53
CA ASP A 789 -109.84 35.52 94.67
C ASP A 789 -110.80 36.72 94.74
N ARG A 790 -111.20 37.28 93.58
CA ARG A 790 -112.26 38.29 93.48
C ARG A 790 -113.62 37.73 93.92
N GLU A 791 -113.96 36.52 93.50
CA GLU A 791 -115.18 35.79 93.88
C GLU A 791 -115.21 35.50 95.39
N ILE A 792 -114.13 34.92 95.94
CA ILE A 792 -113.94 34.68 97.38
C ILE A 792 -114.01 35.99 98.17
N SER A 793 -113.42 37.08 97.67
CA SER A 793 -113.51 38.40 98.31
C SER A 793 -114.92 38.97 98.29
N SER A 794 -115.70 38.72 97.23
CA SER A 794 -117.11 39.08 97.14
C SER A 794 -117.95 38.27 98.12
N LEU A 795 -117.77 36.95 98.17
CA LEU A 795 -118.44 36.04 99.10
C LEU A 795 -118.11 36.36 100.56
N ARG A 796 -116.85 36.71 100.87
CA ARG A 796 -116.45 37.20 102.21
C ARG A 796 -117.19 38.48 102.59
N ARG A 797 -117.28 39.47 101.69
CA ARG A 797 -118.06 40.70 101.95
C ARG A 797 -119.55 40.45 102.14
N GLN A 798 -120.12 39.50 101.41
CA GLN A 798 -121.52 39.07 101.59
C GLN A 798 -121.70 38.37 102.94
N LEU A 799 -120.76 37.52 103.35
CA LEU A 799 -120.73 36.88 104.67
C LEU A 799 -120.60 37.92 105.80
N ASP A 800 -119.72 38.91 105.66
CA ASP A 800 -119.53 40.00 106.63
C ASP A 800 -120.79 40.89 106.73
N ALA A 801 -121.49 41.11 105.62
CA ALA A 801 -122.77 41.82 105.61
C ALA A 801 -123.86 41.00 106.33
N ALA A 802 -123.99 39.70 106.03
CA ALA A 802 -124.93 38.81 106.70
C ALA A 802 -124.66 38.67 108.21
N HIS A 803 -123.40 38.69 108.65
CA HIS A 803 -123.07 38.74 110.08
C HIS A 803 -123.50 40.07 110.72
N LYS A 804 -123.30 41.21 110.05
CA LYS A 804 -123.78 42.51 110.56
C LYS A 804 -125.30 42.57 110.64
N GLU A 805 -126.01 42.04 109.65
CA GLU A 805 -127.47 41.92 109.67
C GLU A 805 -127.93 41.00 110.81
N LEU A 806 -127.24 39.88 111.04
CA LEU A 806 -127.49 38.98 112.17
C LEU A 806 -127.25 39.65 113.53
N ASP A 807 -126.19 40.47 113.66
CA ASP A 807 -125.93 41.28 114.85
C ASP A 807 -126.97 42.40 115.04
N GLU A 808 -127.48 42.99 113.95
CA GLU A 808 -128.53 44.01 113.96
C GLU A 808 -129.86 43.40 114.45
N VAL A 809 -130.22 42.23 113.92
CA VAL A 809 -131.36 41.42 114.36
C VAL A 809 -131.16 40.92 115.81
N GLY A 810 -129.94 40.56 116.20
CA GLY A 810 -129.58 40.16 117.56
C GLY A 810 -129.79 41.31 118.56
N ARG A 811 -129.28 42.51 118.24
CA ARG A 811 -129.49 43.73 119.03
C ARG A 811 -130.97 44.14 119.07
N SER A 812 -131.68 44.07 117.95
CA SER A 812 -133.13 44.31 117.87
C SER A 812 -133.89 43.36 118.78
N LYS A 813 -133.62 42.06 118.69
CA LYS A 813 -134.19 41.02 119.56
C LYS A 813 -133.90 41.26 121.04
N GLU A 814 -132.67 41.65 121.39
CA GLU A 814 -132.32 41.94 122.79
C GLU A 814 -133.02 43.20 123.32
N MET A 815 -133.19 44.23 122.48
CA MET A 815 -133.99 45.41 122.81
C MET A 815 -135.46 45.03 123.02
N SER A 816 -136.08 44.26 122.11
CA SER A 816 -137.43 43.73 122.29
C SER A 816 -137.57 42.84 123.52
N PHE A 817 -136.52 42.09 123.90
CA PHE A 817 -136.52 41.28 125.11
C PHE A 817 -136.42 42.14 126.39
N LYS A 818 -135.62 43.22 126.37
CA LYS A 818 -135.55 44.22 127.45
C LYS A 818 -136.85 44.99 127.60
N GLU A 819 -137.51 45.34 126.49
CA GLU A 819 -138.80 46.04 126.50
C GLU A 819 -139.94 45.12 126.95
N ASN A 820 -139.97 43.86 126.49
CA ASN A 820 -140.90 42.84 127.00
C ASN A 820 -140.69 42.61 128.51
N ARG A 821 -139.44 42.49 128.97
CA ARG A 821 -139.13 42.38 130.40
C ARG A 821 -139.53 43.63 131.18
N ARG A 822 -139.30 44.84 130.64
CA ARG A 822 -139.79 46.08 131.26
C ARG A 822 -141.30 46.08 131.38
N LEU A 823 -142.03 45.71 130.32
CA LEU A 823 -143.49 45.58 130.36
C LEU A 823 -143.93 44.53 131.40
N GLN A 824 -143.15 43.48 131.60
CA GLN A 824 -143.37 42.46 132.63
C GLN A 824 -143.13 43.00 134.06
N ASP A 825 -142.09 43.82 134.26
CA ASP A 825 -141.76 44.48 135.53
C ASP A 825 -142.76 45.63 135.85
N ASP A 826 -143.20 46.39 134.84
CA ASP A 826 -144.24 47.42 134.91
C ASP A 826 -145.61 46.76 135.25
N LEU A 827 -145.95 45.62 134.62
CA LEU A 827 -147.15 44.83 134.93
C LEU A 827 -147.10 44.22 136.35
N ALA A 828 -145.94 43.73 136.78
CA ALA A 828 -145.72 43.26 138.16
C ALA A 828 -145.78 44.40 139.19
N THR A 829 -145.50 45.64 138.78
CA THR A 829 -145.64 46.83 139.62
C THR A 829 -147.10 47.26 139.72
N MET A 830 -147.82 47.33 138.60
CA MET A 830 -149.27 47.51 138.57
C MET A 830 -150.03 46.44 139.38
N ALA A 831 -149.54 45.19 139.40
CA ALA A 831 -150.10 44.13 140.23
C ALA A 831 -149.87 44.37 141.74
N ARG A 832 -148.68 44.80 142.14
CA ARG A 832 -148.38 45.18 143.54
C ARG A 832 -149.15 46.42 143.98
N GLU A 833 -149.30 47.41 143.11
CA GLU A 833 -150.09 48.62 143.38
C GLU A 833 -151.57 48.27 143.53
N ASN A 834 -152.15 47.41 142.67
CA ASN A 834 -153.51 46.90 142.88
C ASN A 834 -153.65 46.12 144.20
N GLN A 835 -152.67 45.30 144.57
CA GLN A 835 -152.67 44.59 145.86
C GLN A 835 -152.59 45.55 147.05
N GLN A 836 -151.74 46.58 146.98
CA GLN A 836 -151.62 47.56 148.06
C GLN A 836 -152.85 48.47 148.15
N ILE A 837 -153.43 48.91 147.03
CA ILE A 837 -154.71 49.64 147.01
C ILE A 837 -155.83 48.76 147.58
N SER A 838 -155.81 47.45 147.34
CA SER A 838 -156.77 46.50 147.95
C SER A 838 -156.59 46.41 149.48
N LEU A 839 -155.35 46.36 149.97
CA LEU A 839 -155.03 46.35 151.41
C LEU A 839 -155.36 47.69 152.10
N GLU A 840 -155.15 48.82 151.43
CA GLU A 840 -155.51 50.15 151.91
C GLU A 840 -157.05 50.35 151.92
N LEU A 841 -157.79 49.64 151.06
CA LEU A 841 -159.25 49.52 151.11
C LEU A 841 -159.73 48.60 152.25
N GLU A 842 -159.07 47.47 152.50
CA GLU A 842 -159.39 46.58 153.63
C GLU A 842 -159.11 47.23 155.00
N ALA A 843 -158.14 48.14 155.09
CA ALA A 843 -157.81 48.86 156.32
C ALA A 843 -158.74 50.06 156.63
N ALA A 844 -159.75 50.31 155.80
CA ALA A 844 -160.66 51.46 155.92
C ALA A 844 -162.07 51.11 156.45
N VAL A 845 -162.24 49.91 157.03
CA VAL A 845 -163.51 49.33 157.52
C VAL A 845 -163.35 48.77 158.94
#